data_AF-A0A4P5Z3I4-F1
#
_entry.id   AF-A0A4P5Z3I4-F1
#
_cell.length_a   1.000
_cell.length_b   1.000
_cell.length_c   1.000
_cell.angle_alpha   90.00
_cell.angle_beta   90.00
_cell.angle_gamma   90.00
#
_symmetry.space_group_name_H-M   'P 1'
#
loop_
_entity.id
_entity.type
_entity.pdbx_description
1 polymer ?
#
loop_
_entity_poly.entity_id
_entity_poly.type
_entity_poly.pdbx_seq_one_letter_code
_entity_poly.pdbx_strand_id
1 'polypeptide(L)'
;MDISADARQITVGTMAFSHDANVWLLAPDGTVRASRHFPPWAPMQVATLNGGRALAVGLAYSRITSPEPTTWLGPTNAFFGTTLKDDLAEADTRDSELARLRPGAGDWRTGWLASHLGELFLRGPDWIFKPPGSFLHDDVRRQHLRYEDKNQLPTNRATRMAASGDGKRAAFAWLTFNQPTTGFRPQRDAVSVWGVNPNRPLWTAPASDDLVAPDLPAPAADFPELLKDDFRLRADAIVPGTVTAAVAVNADGSRVAILEYAVKIWVRSGPAIGKWDPPIHALNFVPQQRGRLRVFNADGRELLRETLPEAGLFELGFTDDADSVWCWPAAWFARGVAGEPWLPTTATARTVYQIDLKTRTTAALVFPDAIAHCAPNPAHPQALVSCWDGHLYLVNADGNITANHNLAAAARLAWSGDGSFAIAGTSEGKLVRLAHDGALAWQQRLLPAEPPVVTTPPAEIVTGVPIFQGGRIPRSEHAYVGDIWILKTGRDAVIVDAGGTSGFAFSQARLRALGIERATHVLHTHSHGDHSGGAYLWRVAGAKIVGPKSGALPLTWLMPMLTDYGIFPPRPLDLALPLARVGDETDFEVSGQKFRALFVPGHSFDLTVYKTELAGKRIAFTGDLGFERESDILHRCWTDAAKARPVVHAIREKLLAWKPDIVFTGHGVRPNGTEWVEDLLRRSEESLAKADAAERKP
;
A
#
# COMPACT_ATOMS: atom_id res chain seq x y z
N MET A 1 4.86 14.55 8.85
CA MET A 1 5.09 15.78 9.62
C MET A 1 6.28 15.53 10.54
N ASP A 2 7.10 16.54 10.77
CA ASP A 2 8.29 16.45 11.61
C ASP A 2 8.56 17.78 12.32
N ILE A 3 9.18 17.71 13.49
CA ILE A 3 9.70 18.86 14.23
C ILE A 3 11.19 18.59 14.46
N SER A 4 12.06 19.52 14.06
CA SER A 4 13.51 19.37 14.28
C SER A 4 13.82 19.17 15.77
N ALA A 5 14.90 18.48 16.12
CA ALA A 5 15.18 18.15 17.52
C ALA A 5 15.43 19.40 18.39
N ASP A 6 15.96 20.48 17.81
CA ASP A 6 16.07 21.81 18.43
C ASP A 6 14.74 22.59 18.50
N ALA A 7 13.65 22.01 18.01
CA ALA A 7 12.30 22.56 17.97
C ALA A 7 12.16 23.91 17.21
N ARG A 8 13.10 24.22 16.31
CA ARG A 8 13.14 25.49 15.55
C ARG A 8 12.53 25.43 14.15
N GLN A 9 12.24 24.24 13.65
CA GLN A 9 11.68 24.01 12.33
C GLN A 9 10.55 23.00 12.42
N ILE A 10 9.44 23.29 11.75
CA ILE A 10 8.34 22.36 11.53
C ILE A 10 8.31 22.05 10.04
N THR A 11 8.34 20.77 9.70
CA THR A 11 8.32 20.33 8.30
C THR A 11 7.08 19.50 8.04
N VAL A 12 6.31 19.92 7.04
CA VAL A 12 5.06 19.30 6.65
C VAL A 12 5.15 18.87 5.20
N GLY A 13 5.09 17.55 4.99
CA GLY A 13 4.76 16.99 3.68
C GLY A 13 3.25 16.91 3.57
N THR A 14 2.69 17.49 2.52
CA THR A 14 1.26 17.41 2.20
C THR A 14 1.05 16.67 0.89
N MET A 15 -0.20 16.39 0.64
CA MET A 15 -0.67 15.81 -0.61
C MET A 15 -1.36 16.93 -1.37
N ALA A 16 -1.02 17.07 -2.65
CA ALA A 16 -1.37 18.25 -3.43
C ALA A 16 -1.43 17.92 -4.92
N PHE A 17 -1.84 18.91 -5.71
CA PHE A 17 -1.80 18.87 -7.17
C PHE A 17 -0.37 19.10 -7.69
N SER A 18 -0.13 18.82 -8.98
CA SER A 18 1.20 18.97 -9.60
C SER A 18 1.71 20.41 -9.67
N HIS A 19 0.87 21.39 -9.36
CA HIS A 19 1.17 22.81 -9.39
C HIS A 19 1.23 23.46 -8.00
N ASP A 20 0.95 22.70 -6.94
CA ASP A 20 0.83 23.19 -5.56
C ASP A 20 2.03 22.79 -4.70
N ALA A 21 2.40 23.61 -3.72
CA ALA A 21 3.41 23.19 -2.76
C ALA A 21 2.95 21.96 -1.95
N ASN A 22 3.78 20.92 -1.94
CA ASN A 22 3.56 19.66 -1.23
C ASN A 22 4.61 19.42 -0.13
N VAL A 23 5.59 20.31 0.04
CA VAL A 23 6.52 20.31 1.17
C VAL A 23 6.65 21.74 1.70
N TRP A 24 6.44 21.89 3.00
CA TRP A 24 6.38 23.16 3.70
C TRP A 24 7.38 23.17 4.86
N LEU A 25 8.06 24.29 5.03
CA LEU A 25 8.93 24.57 6.17
C LEU A 25 8.36 25.77 6.92
N LEU A 26 8.09 25.60 8.22
CA LEU A 26 7.49 26.60 9.09
C LEU A 26 8.38 26.86 10.30
N ALA A 27 8.31 28.09 10.82
CA ALA A 27 8.83 28.44 12.12
C ALA A 27 7.90 27.91 13.25
N PRO A 28 8.37 27.85 14.51
CA PRO A 28 7.56 27.33 15.63
C PRO A 28 6.29 28.15 15.93
N ASP A 29 6.23 29.40 15.50
CA ASP A 29 5.08 30.29 15.61
C ASP A 29 4.05 30.10 14.46
N GLY A 30 4.30 29.16 13.54
CA GLY A 30 3.46 28.88 12.37
C GLY A 30 3.90 29.63 11.11
N THR A 31 4.80 30.62 11.21
CA THR A 31 5.21 31.40 10.03
C THR A 31 5.80 30.50 8.95
N VAL A 32 5.19 30.47 7.76
CA VAL A 32 5.72 29.73 6.60
C VAL A 32 7.01 30.40 6.15
N ARG A 33 8.14 29.69 6.26
CA ARG A 33 9.46 30.16 5.83
C ARG A 33 9.73 29.81 4.37
N ALA A 34 9.30 28.64 3.95
CA ALA A 34 9.48 28.18 2.59
C ALA A 34 8.44 27.11 2.22
N SER A 35 8.18 26.97 0.92
CA SER A 35 7.28 25.97 0.37
C SER A 35 7.77 25.52 -1.00
N ARG A 36 7.55 24.25 -1.36
CA ARG A 36 7.98 23.67 -2.64
C ARG A 36 6.96 22.66 -3.17
N HIS A 37 6.80 22.58 -4.50
CA HIS A 37 6.31 21.37 -5.17
C HIS A 37 7.46 20.43 -5.57
N PHE A 38 7.29 19.13 -5.31
CA PHE A 38 8.18 18.05 -5.73
C PHE A 38 7.41 17.10 -6.67
N PRO A 39 7.51 17.28 -8.01
CA PRO A 39 6.57 16.69 -8.96
C PRO A 39 6.85 15.23 -9.32
N PRO A 40 5.82 14.38 -9.49
CA PRO A 40 4.46 14.36 -8.93
C PRO A 40 4.39 13.35 -7.78
N TRP A 41 5.05 13.66 -6.67
CA TRP A 41 5.19 12.71 -5.58
C TRP A 41 4.20 12.98 -4.45
N ALA A 42 3.95 11.95 -3.66
CA ALA A 42 3.30 12.03 -2.36
C ALA A 42 4.40 11.89 -1.28
N PRO A 43 4.80 12.97 -0.60
CA PRO A 43 5.66 12.88 0.57
C PRO A 43 5.00 11.98 1.62
N MET A 44 5.63 10.84 1.88
CA MET A 44 5.21 9.88 2.91
C MET A 44 5.92 10.15 4.24
N GLN A 45 7.17 10.60 4.16
CA GLN A 45 8.02 10.90 5.31
C GLN A 45 8.78 12.19 5.06
N VAL A 46 8.89 13.05 6.07
CA VAL A 46 9.71 14.27 6.02
C VAL A 46 10.54 14.35 7.29
N ALA A 47 11.74 14.90 7.21
CA ALA A 47 12.63 15.08 8.35
C ALA A 47 13.53 16.30 8.19
N THR A 48 13.70 17.12 9.22
CA THR A 48 14.61 18.27 9.17
C THR A 48 15.60 18.24 10.34
N LEU A 49 16.88 18.36 10.02
CA LEU A 49 17.95 18.38 11.01
C LEU A 49 18.02 19.73 11.74
N ASN A 50 18.72 19.73 12.88
CA ASN A 50 18.98 20.93 13.69
C ASN A 50 19.51 22.10 12.85
N GLY A 51 19.07 23.31 13.22
CA GLY A 51 19.38 24.54 12.49
C GLY A 51 18.76 24.63 11.09
N GLY A 52 17.95 23.65 10.67
CA GLY A 52 17.45 23.56 9.31
C GLY A 52 18.56 23.29 8.28
N ARG A 53 19.68 22.69 8.69
CA ARG A 53 20.85 22.51 7.80
C ARG A 53 20.60 21.53 6.65
N ALA A 54 19.76 20.52 6.87
CA ALA A 54 19.39 19.53 5.86
C ALA A 54 17.96 19.04 6.07
N LEU A 55 17.37 18.59 4.98
CA LEU A 55 16.00 18.07 4.89
C LEU A 55 16.05 16.72 4.17
N ALA A 56 15.23 15.78 4.61
CA ALA A 56 14.90 14.59 3.85
C ALA A 56 13.42 14.55 3.52
N VAL A 57 13.10 14.10 2.31
CA VAL A 57 11.74 13.87 1.83
C VAL A 57 11.69 12.48 1.22
N GLY A 58 10.91 11.61 1.86
CA GLY A 58 10.66 10.24 1.45
C GLY A 58 9.37 10.21 0.64
N LEU A 59 9.47 9.71 -0.59
CA LEU A 59 8.44 9.82 -1.61
C LEU A 59 7.74 8.46 -1.77
N ALA A 60 6.42 8.48 -1.96
CA ALA A 60 5.56 7.29 -1.96
C ALA A 60 5.67 6.41 -3.22
N TYR A 61 6.90 6.00 -3.57
CA TYR A 61 7.28 5.02 -4.60
C TYR A 61 6.96 5.40 -6.06
N SER A 62 7.82 4.97 -6.98
CA SER A 62 7.56 5.01 -8.43
C SER A 62 7.43 3.60 -8.98
N ARG A 63 6.52 3.46 -9.94
CA ARG A 63 6.02 2.20 -10.50
C ARG A 63 6.97 1.58 -11.53
N ILE A 64 8.14 2.20 -11.71
CA ILE A 64 9.34 1.65 -12.35
C ILE A 64 10.55 2.13 -11.56
N THR A 65 10.50 2.04 -10.25
CA THR A 65 11.74 2.01 -9.47
C THR A 65 11.80 0.67 -8.80
N SER A 66 13.00 0.08 -8.87
CA SER A 66 13.53 -0.89 -7.92
C SER A 66 12.90 -0.71 -6.52
N PRO A 67 12.74 -1.76 -5.69
CA PRO A 67 12.24 -1.70 -4.30
C PRO A 67 13.12 -0.84 -3.34
N GLU A 68 13.73 0.22 -3.84
CA GLU A 68 14.62 1.15 -3.19
C GLU A 68 13.82 2.34 -2.66
N PRO A 69 14.20 2.87 -1.50
CA PRO A 69 13.60 4.07 -0.98
C PRO A 69 13.90 5.27 -1.89
N THR A 70 12.85 5.87 -2.48
CA THR A 70 12.95 7.16 -3.17
C THR A 70 12.97 8.28 -2.12
N THR A 71 14.16 8.58 -1.63
CA THR A 71 14.39 9.64 -0.65
C THR A 71 15.25 10.73 -1.28
N TRP A 72 14.73 11.95 -1.33
CA TRP A 72 15.55 13.14 -1.53
C TRP A 72 16.19 13.52 -0.19
N LEU A 73 17.49 13.82 -0.20
CA LEU A 73 18.26 14.25 0.96
C LEU A 73 19.25 15.33 0.54
N GLY A 74 19.26 16.46 1.23
CA GLY A 74 20.22 17.52 0.95
C GLY A 74 20.04 18.76 1.82
N PRO A 75 20.85 19.80 1.59
CA PRO A 75 20.72 21.08 2.29
C PRO A 75 19.34 21.70 2.10
N THR A 76 18.73 22.18 3.18
CA THR A 76 17.35 22.72 3.14
C THR A 76 17.24 23.95 2.23
N ASN A 77 18.24 24.82 2.26
CA ASN A 77 18.29 25.99 1.37
C ASN A 77 18.37 25.59 -0.11
N ALA A 78 19.06 24.51 -0.45
CA ALA A 78 19.11 23.99 -1.82
C ALA A 78 17.76 23.45 -2.27
N PHE A 79 17.01 22.74 -1.40
CA PHE A 79 15.66 22.26 -1.69
C PHE A 79 14.72 23.39 -2.10
N PHE A 80 14.66 24.46 -1.31
CA PHE A 80 13.71 25.55 -1.51
C PHE A 80 14.21 26.65 -2.46
N GLY A 81 15.53 26.81 -2.61
CA GLY A 81 16.12 27.91 -3.38
C GLY A 81 16.45 27.59 -4.84
N THR A 82 16.41 26.32 -5.25
CA THR A 82 16.76 25.92 -6.62
C THR A 82 15.53 25.54 -7.45
N THR A 83 15.51 25.92 -8.72
CA THR A 83 14.66 25.23 -9.70
C THR A 83 15.27 23.84 -9.93
N LEU A 84 14.93 22.86 -9.09
CA LEU A 84 15.17 21.46 -9.47
C LEU A 84 14.47 21.27 -10.83
N LYS A 85 15.26 21.00 -11.87
CA LYS A 85 14.73 20.63 -13.19
C LYS A 85 13.97 19.30 -13.02
N ASP A 86 12.88 19.11 -13.75
CA ASP A 86 12.08 17.86 -13.67
C ASP A 86 12.93 16.60 -13.98
N ASP A 87 14.08 16.78 -14.61
CA ASP A 87 15.12 15.80 -14.93
C ASP A 87 16.11 15.48 -13.78
N LEU A 88 16.06 16.21 -12.65
CA LEU A 88 17.04 16.13 -11.54
C LEU A 88 16.46 15.58 -10.22
N ALA A 89 15.69 14.49 -10.29
CA ALA A 89 15.73 13.53 -9.20
C ALA A 89 16.94 12.61 -9.43
N GLU A 90 18.16 13.08 -9.16
CA GLU A 90 19.34 12.22 -9.11
C GLU A 90 19.16 11.20 -7.96
N ALA A 91 18.66 10.02 -8.28
CA ALA A 91 19.00 8.81 -7.55
C ALA A 91 20.40 8.39 -8.01
N ASP A 92 21.36 8.26 -7.08
CA ASP A 92 22.76 7.91 -7.45
C ASP A 92 22.84 6.46 -8.00
N THR A 93 24.00 6.14 -8.54
CA THR A 93 24.15 5.46 -9.82
C THR A 93 24.96 4.14 -9.66
N ARG A 94 25.25 3.32 -10.68
CA ARG A 94 25.45 3.63 -12.10
C ARG A 94 24.21 3.62 -12.99
N ASP A 95 23.46 2.52 -13.00
CA ASP A 95 22.63 2.15 -14.16
C ASP A 95 21.12 2.37 -13.90
N SER A 96 20.70 3.65 -13.92
CA SER A 96 19.33 4.14 -13.77
C SER A 96 18.35 3.52 -14.79
N GLU A 97 17.43 2.67 -14.35
CA GLU A 97 16.16 2.59 -15.08
C GLU A 97 15.46 3.92 -14.87
N LEU A 98 15.51 4.76 -15.91
CA LEU A 98 14.79 6.01 -16.03
C LEU A 98 13.39 5.88 -15.42
N ALA A 99 13.17 6.40 -14.21
CA ALA A 99 11.83 6.74 -13.77
C ALA A 99 11.36 7.89 -14.68
N ARG A 100 10.81 7.54 -15.85
CA ARG A 100 10.20 8.53 -16.75
C ARG A 100 8.95 9.08 -16.07
N LEU A 101 9.16 10.18 -15.36
CA LEU A 101 8.18 11.04 -14.71
C LEU A 101 7.10 11.44 -15.71
N ARG A 102 5.83 11.22 -15.36
CA ARG A 102 4.72 11.81 -16.10
C ARG A 102 3.65 12.32 -15.12
N PRO A 103 3.20 13.58 -15.25
CA PRO A 103 2.24 14.19 -14.34
C PRO A 103 0.89 13.45 -14.40
N GLY A 104 0.38 13.02 -13.25
CA GLY A 104 -1.03 12.67 -13.07
C GLY A 104 -1.81 13.96 -12.76
N ALA A 105 -2.75 14.35 -13.61
CA ALA A 105 -3.46 15.64 -13.50
C ALA A 105 -4.90 15.48 -12.95
N GLY A 106 -5.03 14.99 -11.71
CA GLY A 106 -6.31 14.63 -11.09
C GLY A 106 -6.33 14.69 -9.56
N ASP A 107 -7.45 14.30 -8.96
CA ASP A 107 -7.72 14.48 -7.52
C ASP A 107 -6.90 13.54 -6.64
N TRP A 108 -5.95 14.08 -5.89
CA TRP A 108 -5.11 13.33 -4.96
C TRP A 108 -5.87 12.84 -3.71
N ARG A 109 -7.09 13.30 -3.44
CA ARG A 109 -7.93 12.96 -2.27
C ARG A 109 -8.64 11.60 -2.37
N THR A 110 -8.11 10.67 -3.16
CA THR A 110 -8.91 9.55 -3.71
C THR A 110 -8.17 8.23 -3.61
N GLY A 111 -6.95 8.17 -4.16
CA GLY A 111 -5.78 7.80 -3.39
C GLY A 111 -4.95 6.60 -3.86
N TRP A 112 -3.71 6.56 -3.38
CA TRP A 112 -2.67 5.56 -3.66
C TRP A 112 -2.16 5.01 -2.33
N LEU A 113 -2.07 3.69 -2.16
CA LEU A 113 -1.45 3.11 -0.98
C LEU A 113 0.08 3.12 -1.12
N ALA A 114 0.81 3.39 -0.03
CA ALA A 114 2.22 3.03 0.05
C ALA A 114 2.40 1.89 1.04
N SER A 115 3.45 1.08 0.84
CA SER A 115 3.76 0.00 1.77
C SER A 115 4.03 0.58 3.16
N HIS A 116 3.13 0.25 4.09
CA HIS A 116 3.27 0.50 5.52
C HIS A 116 4.52 -0.11 6.15
N LEU A 117 5.26 -1.04 5.52
CA LEU A 117 6.32 -1.85 6.16
C LEU A 117 7.77 -1.39 5.91
N GLY A 118 7.98 -0.09 5.73
CA GLY A 118 9.34 0.44 5.79
C GLY A 118 9.34 1.94 5.90
N GLU A 119 9.93 2.44 6.98
CA GLU A 119 10.40 3.82 6.98
C GLU A 119 11.38 4.00 5.82
N LEU A 120 11.27 5.10 5.08
CA LEU A 120 12.13 5.39 3.93
C LEU A 120 13.49 5.92 4.37
N PHE A 121 13.55 6.42 5.59
CA PHE A 121 14.76 6.83 6.28
C PHE A 121 14.49 6.88 7.79
N LEU A 122 15.56 6.92 8.57
CA LEU A 122 15.56 7.21 9.99
C LEU A 122 16.35 8.50 10.24
N ARG A 123 15.97 9.34 11.22
CA ARG A 123 16.76 10.52 11.61
C ARG A 123 17.13 10.52 13.08
N GLY A 124 18.32 11.03 13.38
CA GLY A 124 18.66 11.63 14.68
C GLY A 124 18.54 13.16 14.64
N PRO A 125 19.00 13.88 15.67
CA PRO A 125 19.07 15.35 15.68
C PRO A 125 19.94 15.93 14.55
N ASP A 126 21.01 15.21 14.23
CA ASP A 126 22.12 15.68 13.42
C ASP A 126 22.50 14.71 12.28
N TRP A 127 21.72 13.66 12.03
CA TRP A 127 22.00 12.72 10.96
C TRP A 127 20.73 12.14 10.39
N ILE A 128 20.79 11.72 9.12
CA ILE A 128 19.72 10.99 8.45
C ILE A 128 20.33 9.73 7.85
N PHE A 129 19.74 8.59 8.18
CA PHE A 129 20.08 7.30 7.64
C PHE A 129 19.02 6.87 6.63
N LYS A 130 19.43 6.65 5.39
CA LYS A 130 18.60 6.03 4.36
C LYS A 130 19.07 4.58 4.19
N PRO A 131 18.21 3.56 4.36
CA PRO A 131 18.60 2.19 4.06
C PRO A 131 18.95 2.06 2.56
N PRO A 132 19.95 1.23 2.21
CA PRO A 132 20.32 0.99 0.81
C PRO A 132 19.25 0.17 0.08
N GLY A 133 19.51 -0.14 -1.19
CA GLY A 133 18.52 -0.72 -2.09
C GLY A 133 18.21 -2.21 -1.90
N SER A 134 16.94 -2.56 -2.13
CA SER A 134 16.42 -3.93 -2.33
C SER A 134 16.46 -4.90 -1.11
N PHE A 135 16.06 -6.15 -1.39
CA PHE A 135 16.44 -7.36 -0.65
C PHE A 135 17.20 -8.36 -1.54
N LEU A 136 17.57 -7.95 -2.77
CA LEU A 136 17.81 -8.83 -3.94
C LEU A 136 19.19 -8.67 -4.59
N HIS A 137 20.03 -7.74 -4.13
CA HIS A 137 21.38 -7.62 -4.66
C HIS A 137 22.33 -8.57 -3.96
N ASP A 138 22.50 -9.72 -4.60
CA ASP A 138 23.61 -10.63 -4.36
C ASP A 138 24.91 -10.00 -4.90
N ASP A 139 25.51 -9.21 -4.00
CA ASP A 139 26.94 -8.90 -3.91
C ASP A 139 27.49 -7.66 -4.67
N VAL A 140 28.42 -6.97 -4.00
CA VAL A 140 29.46 -6.06 -4.55
C VAL A 140 29.02 -4.74 -5.20
N ARG A 141 28.85 -3.67 -4.40
CA ARG A 141 29.55 -2.35 -4.55
C ARG A 141 28.98 -1.27 -3.62
N ARG A 142 29.73 -1.00 -2.54
CA ARG A 142 29.60 0.21 -1.73
C ARG A 142 29.98 1.43 -2.58
N GLN A 143 29.02 2.21 -3.05
CA GLN A 143 29.31 3.47 -3.71
C GLN A 143 28.43 4.62 -3.16
N HIS A 144 29.15 5.57 -2.57
CA HIS A 144 28.89 7.00 -2.42
C HIS A 144 27.59 7.48 -1.78
N LEU A 145 27.59 7.60 -0.44
CA LEU A 145 27.02 8.79 0.21
C LEU A 145 27.99 9.27 1.30
N ARG A 146 28.54 10.47 1.11
CA ARG A 146 29.30 11.21 2.13
C ARG A 146 28.60 12.54 2.39
N TYR A 147 28.55 12.91 3.67
CA TYR A 147 29.24 14.13 4.13
C TYR A 147 29.89 13.87 5.52
N GLU A 148 30.23 12.65 5.91
CA GLU A 148 31.50 12.06 5.51
C GLU A 148 31.66 10.76 6.31
N ASP A 149 32.04 9.74 5.56
CA ASP A 149 32.57 8.45 5.96
C ASP A 149 31.62 7.31 6.38
N LYS A 150 31.86 6.19 5.67
CA LYS A 150 31.35 4.84 5.92
C LYS A 150 31.45 4.52 7.41
N ASN A 151 30.44 3.88 8.01
CA ASN A 151 30.69 2.81 8.97
C ASN A 151 29.46 2.00 9.41
N GLN A 152 29.68 0.68 9.37
CA GLN A 152 29.05 -0.47 10.04
C GLN A 152 27.53 -0.69 10.01
N LEU A 153 26.66 0.33 9.96
CA LEU A 153 25.19 0.17 10.11
C LEU A 153 24.57 -0.86 9.12
N PRO A 154 23.43 -1.52 9.46
CA PRO A 154 22.87 -2.59 8.64
C PRO A 154 22.54 -2.15 7.22
N THR A 155 22.99 -2.95 6.25
CA THR A 155 22.78 -2.69 4.81
C THR A 155 21.59 -3.45 4.23
N ASN A 156 20.87 -4.22 5.05
CA ASN A 156 19.64 -4.87 4.61
C ASN A 156 18.46 -3.93 4.90
N ARG A 157 17.38 -4.03 4.11
CA ARG A 157 16.18 -3.21 4.34
C ARG A 157 15.44 -3.69 5.60
N ALA A 158 15.44 -2.85 6.63
CA ALA A 158 14.67 -3.08 7.85
C ALA A 158 13.17 -2.90 7.59
N THR A 159 12.33 -3.66 8.30
CA THR A 159 10.85 -3.53 8.25
C THR A 159 10.38 -2.29 9.00
N ARG A 160 11.09 -1.94 10.08
CA ARG A 160 10.92 -0.70 10.85
C ARG A 160 12.27 -0.22 11.36
N MET A 161 12.37 1.09 11.60
CA MET A 161 13.54 1.67 12.25
C MET A 161 13.06 2.64 13.33
N ALA A 162 13.94 2.97 14.28
CA ALA A 162 13.69 4.00 15.29
C ALA A 162 15.04 4.51 15.82
N ALA A 163 15.07 5.76 16.27
CA ALA A 163 16.26 6.39 16.85
C ALA A 163 15.93 6.96 18.22
N SER A 164 16.92 6.98 19.11
CA SER A 164 16.79 7.74 20.35
C SER A 164 16.70 9.24 20.07
N GLY A 165 15.99 9.97 20.93
CA GLY A 165 15.87 11.43 20.83
C GLY A 165 17.23 12.15 20.90
N ASP A 166 18.18 11.61 21.66
CA ASP A 166 19.56 12.10 21.72
C ASP A 166 20.41 11.73 20.48
N GLY A 167 19.88 10.92 19.58
CA GLY A 167 20.53 10.50 18.33
C GLY A 167 21.72 9.56 18.48
N LYS A 168 21.98 9.02 19.68
CA LYS A 168 23.12 8.13 19.93
C LYS A 168 22.81 6.67 19.61
N ARG A 169 21.54 6.29 19.46
CA ARG A 169 21.14 4.92 19.17
C ARG A 169 20.16 4.84 18.02
N ALA A 170 20.28 3.76 17.25
CA ALA A 170 19.34 3.37 16.20
C ALA A 170 18.97 1.89 16.36
N ALA A 171 17.69 1.58 16.25
CA ALA A 171 17.16 0.22 16.25
C ALA A 171 16.61 -0.11 14.85
N PHE A 172 16.92 -1.31 14.38
CA PHE A 172 16.45 -1.84 13.10
C PHE A 172 15.71 -3.14 13.37
N ALA A 173 14.46 -3.19 12.93
CA ALA A 173 13.57 -4.33 13.05
C ALA A 173 13.54 -5.13 11.75
N TRP A 174 13.35 -6.44 11.89
CA TRP A 174 13.59 -7.37 10.79
C TRP A 174 12.46 -8.38 10.57
N LEU A 175 12.48 -8.94 9.36
CA LEU A 175 11.76 -10.15 8.99
C LEU A 175 12.71 -11.35 9.13
N THR A 176 12.25 -12.38 9.85
CA THR A 176 12.98 -13.62 10.09
C THR A 176 12.18 -14.83 9.58
N PHE A 177 12.88 -15.89 9.19
CA PHE A 177 12.29 -17.18 8.81
C PHE A 177 13.03 -18.32 9.50
N ASN A 178 12.31 -19.38 9.84
CA ASN A 178 12.87 -20.50 10.61
C ASN A 178 13.84 -21.37 9.78
N GLN A 179 13.87 -21.19 8.46
CA GLN A 179 14.81 -21.85 7.55
C GLN A 179 15.12 -20.93 6.37
N PRO A 180 16.27 -21.11 5.69
CA PRO A 180 16.59 -20.39 4.48
C PRO A 180 15.52 -20.58 3.40
N THR A 181 15.13 -19.49 2.74
CA THR A 181 14.13 -19.49 1.68
C THR A 181 14.74 -18.91 0.42
N THR A 182 14.78 -19.68 -0.67
CA THR A 182 15.33 -19.25 -1.96
C THR A 182 14.73 -17.93 -2.42
N GLY A 183 15.57 -16.99 -2.88
CA GLY A 183 15.15 -15.66 -3.33
C GLY A 183 14.97 -14.61 -2.23
N PHE A 184 15.08 -14.98 -0.94
CA PHE A 184 14.93 -14.07 0.19
C PHE A 184 16.10 -14.19 1.18
N ARG A 185 16.47 -13.07 1.80
CA ARG A 185 17.59 -12.95 2.75
C ARG A 185 17.07 -12.57 4.17
N PRO A 186 16.41 -13.50 4.90
CA PRO A 186 15.87 -13.20 6.23
C PRO A 186 16.99 -12.89 7.21
N GLN A 187 16.69 -12.04 8.20
CA GLN A 187 17.58 -11.91 9.35
C GLN A 187 17.34 -13.04 10.34
N ARG A 188 18.34 -13.32 11.16
CA ARG A 188 18.22 -14.25 12.29
C ARG A 188 17.54 -13.57 13.50
N ASP A 189 17.84 -12.29 13.69
CA ASP A 189 17.39 -11.51 14.83
C ASP A 189 16.18 -10.66 14.47
N ALA A 190 15.24 -10.51 15.40
CA ALA A 190 14.07 -9.65 15.23
C ALA A 190 14.42 -8.16 15.26
N VAL A 191 15.45 -7.82 16.05
CA VAL A 191 15.94 -6.44 16.17
C VAL A 191 17.45 -6.40 16.34
N SER A 192 18.07 -5.40 15.74
CA SER A 192 19.47 -5.05 15.99
C SER A 192 19.58 -3.58 16.41
N VAL A 193 20.32 -3.31 17.48
CA VAL A 193 20.51 -1.97 18.04
C VAL A 193 21.95 -1.54 17.91
N TRP A 194 22.14 -0.31 17.46
CA TRP A 194 23.41 0.26 17.06
C TRP A 194 23.66 1.56 17.80
N GLY A 195 24.90 1.79 18.20
CA GLY A 195 25.41 3.09 18.57
C GLY A 195 25.68 3.88 17.30
N VAL A 196 25.42 5.18 17.34
CA VAL A 196 25.65 6.10 16.21
C VAL A 196 26.73 7.10 16.61
N ASN A 197 27.69 7.34 15.71
CA ASN A 197 28.81 8.27 15.90
C ASN A 197 29.63 8.04 17.20
N PRO A 198 30.47 6.99 17.27
CA PRO A 198 30.83 6.09 16.18
C PRO A 198 29.82 4.96 15.97
N ASN A 199 29.62 4.57 14.72
CA ASN A 199 28.68 3.51 14.37
C ASN A 199 29.21 2.14 14.80
N ARG A 200 28.50 1.45 15.68
CA ARG A 200 28.87 0.09 16.15
C ARG A 200 27.64 -0.72 16.58
N PRO A 201 27.63 -2.04 16.40
CA PRO A 201 26.56 -2.87 16.95
C PRO A 201 26.65 -2.84 18.48
N LEU A 202 25.51 -2.68 19.16
CA LEU A 202 25.43 -2.74 20.62
C LEU A 202 24.94 -4.12 21.05
N TRP A 203 23.80 -4.53 20.52
CA TRP A 203 23.20 -5.83 20.80
C TRP A 203 22.14 -6.17 19.74
N THR A 204 21.76 -7.45 19.69
CA THR A 204 20.64 -7.95 18.90
C THR A 204 19.77 -8.85 19.77
N ALA A 205 18.52 -9.09 19.36
CA ALA A 205 17.65 -10.04 20.03
C ALA A 205 17.04 -11.03 19.03
N PRO A 206 17.07 -12.35 19.31
CA PRO A 206 16.47 -13.35 18.43
C PRO A 206 14.97 -13.13 18.33
N ALA A 207 14.39 -13.52 17.20
CA ALA A 207 12.95 -13.49 17.03
C ALA A 207 12.24 -14.44 18.01
N SER A 208 11.00 -14.09 18.37
CA SER A 208 10.15 -14.98 19.15
C SER A 208 9.90 -16.29 18.39
N ASP A 209 10.14 -17.42 19.05
CA ASP A 209 9.98 -18.79 18.55
C ASP A 209 8.64 -19.42 18.93
N ASP A 210 7.88 -18.74 19.80
CA ASP A 210 6.59 -19.18 20.33
C ASP A 210 5.37 -18.57 19.61
N LEU A 211 5.59 -17.81 18.53
CA LEU A 211 4.51 -17.23 17.73
C LEU A 211 4.05 -18.22 16.66
N VAL A 212 2.74 -18.38 16.54
CA VAL A 212 2.12 -19.25 15.55
C VAL A 212 1.23 -18.40 14.65
N ALA A 213 1.58 -18.35 13.36
CA ALA A 213 0.75 -17.64 12.40
C ALA A 213 -0.57 -18.39 12.23
N PRO A 214 -1.69 -17.68 12.04
CA PRO A 214 -2.98 -18.29 11.71
C PRO A 214 -2.87 -19.29 10.56
N ASP A 215 -3.82 -20.23 10.49
CA ASP A 215 -3.93 -21.11 9.34
C ASP A 215 -4.09 -20.30 8.07
N LEU A 216 -3.33 -20.69 7.05
CA LEU A 216 -3.43 -20.06 5.75
C LEU A 216 -4.60 -20.69 5.01
N PRO A 217 -5.21 -19.94 4.08
CA PRO A 217 -6.07 -20.54 3.07
C PRO A 217 -5.36 -21.72 2.43
N ALA A 218 -6.12 -22.73 2.05
CA ALA A 218 -5.60 -23.90 1.36
C ALA A 218 -6.15 -23.89 -0.08
N PRO A 219 -5.67 -23.01 -0.99
CA PRO A 219 -6.06 -22.96 -2.40
C PRO A 219 -6.26 -24.30 -3.09
N ALA A 220 -5.38 -25.26 -2.81
CA ALA A 220 -5.49 -26.62 -3.33
C ALA A 220 -6.75 -27.37 -2.86
N ALA A 221 -7.18 -27.16 -1.62
CA ALA A 221 -8.42 -27.70 -1.05
C ALA A 221 -9.64 -26.83 -1.39
N ASP A 222 -9.48 -25.52 -1.44
CA ASP A 222 -10.55 -24.56 -1.72
C ASP A 222 -10.97 -24.55 -3.20
N PHE A 223 -10.04 -24.87 -4.10
CA PHE A 223 -10.20 -24.84 -5.56
C PHE A 223 -9.64 -26.12 -6.23
N PRO A 224 -10.16 -27.31 -5.90
CA PRO A 224 -9.62 -28.57 -6.41
C PRO A 224 -9.77 -28.74 -7.93
N GLU A 225 -10.72 -28.04 -8.55
CA GLU A 225 -10.91 -28.07 -10.01
C GLU A 225 -9.77 -27.36 -10.76
N LEU A 226 -9.24 -26.26 -10.21
CA LEU A 226 -8.06 -25.60 -10.79
C LEU A 226 -6.81 -26.50 -10.73
N LEU A 227 -6.71 -27.40 -9.75
CA LEU A 227 -5.62 -28.38 -9.74
C LEU A 227 -5.73 -29.39 -10.89
N LYS A 228 -6.95 -29.74 -11.31
CA LYS A 228 -7.17 -30.65 -12.45
C LYS A 228 -6.85 -29.96 -13.78
N ASP A 229 -7.04 -28.65 -13.84
CA ASP A 229 -6.57 -27.77 -14.93
C ASP A 229 -5.04 -27.45 -14.79
N ASP A 230 -4.25 -28.29 -14.09
CA ASP A 230 -2.79 -28.23 -13.87
C ASP A 230 -2.27 -26.91 -13.25
N PHE A 231 -3.10 -26.11 -12.58
CA PHE A 231 -2.62 -24.90 -11.90
C PHE A 231 -1.81 -25.30 -10.66
N ARG A 232 -0.57 -24.80 -10.51
CA ARG A 232 0.28 -25.12 -9.34
C ARG A 232 -0.10 -24.25 -8.13
N LEU A 233 -1.27 -24.55 -7.56
CA LEU A 233 -1.81 -23.87 -6.36
C LEU A 233 -1.25 -24.42 -5.04
N ARG A 234 -0.45 -25.49 -5.07
CA ARG A 234 0.23 -26.03 -3.89
C ARG A 234 1.56 -25.32 -3.69
N ALA A 235 1.87 -24.96 -2.44
CA ALA A 235 3.22 -24.64 -2.06
C ALA A 235 4.07 -25.93 -2.03
N ASP A 236 5.32 -25.85 -2.46
CA ASP A 236 6.29 -26.94 -2.27
C ASP A 236 6.75 -26.98 -0.80
N ALA A 237 6.84 -25.81 -0.16
CA ALA A 237 7.04 -25.67 1.27
C ALA A 237 6.33 -24.42 1.81
N ILE A 238 5.86 -24.48 3.06
CA ILE A 238 5.41 -23.31 3.81
C ILE A 238 6.46 -23.07 4.88
N VAL A 239 7.08 -21.89 4.86
CA VAL A 239 8.12 -21.52 5.82
C VAL A 239 7.55 -20.54 6.84
N PRO A 240 7.46 -20.92 8.13
CA PRO A 240 7.08 -20.00 9.17
C PRO A 240 8.22 -19.01 9.47
N GLY A 241 7.84 -17.85 10.00
CA GLY A 241 8.77 -16.82 10.42
C GLY A 241 8.10 -15.80 11.33
N THR A 242 8.83 -14.73 11.62
CA THR A 242 8.37 -13.63 12.47
C THR A 242 8.71 -12.31 11.80
N VAL A 243 7.77 -11.38 11.78
CA VAL A 243 8.00 -9.99 11.37
C VAL A 243 7.94 -9.08 12.58
N THR A 244 8.97 -8.26 12.75
CA THR A 244 8.91 -7.13 13.70
C THR A 244 8.27 -5.94 12.97
N ALA A 245 7.01 -5.67 13.30
CA ALA A 245 6.17 -4.71 12.57
C ALA A 245 6.12 -3.31 13.22
N ALA A 246 6.63 -3.16 14.44
CA ALA A 246 6.85 -1.86 15.10
C ALA A 246 8.12 -1.91 15.97
N VAL A 247 8.82 -0.78 16.07
CA VAL A 247 9.97 -0.58 16.97
C VAL A 247 9.94 0.84 17.52
N ALA A 248 10.26 0.99 18.80
CA ALA A 248 10.42 2.28 19.45
C ALA A 248 11.69 2.32 20.29
N VAL A 249 12.33 3.49 20.35
CA VAL A 249 13.48 3.77 21.21
C VAL A 249 13.13 5.02 22.00
N ASN A 250 13.31 5.00 23.33
CA ASN A 250 13.02 6.17 24.15
C ASN A 250 14.07 7.28 23.96
N ALA A 251 13.84 8.46 24.55
CA ALA A 251 14.63 9.67 24.30
C ALA A 251 16.15 9.49 24.53
N ASP A 252 16.56 8.82 25.61
CA ASP A 252 17.97 8.56 25.94
C ASP A 252 18.52 7.22 25.40
N GLY A 253 17.65 6.43 24.75
CA GLY A 253 17.99 5.12 24.21
C GLY A 253 18.19 4.01 25.24
N SER A 254 17.83 4.22 26.50
CA SER A 254 17.92 3.21 27.57
C SER A 254 16.83 2.14 27.52
N ARG A 255 15.82 2.31 26.65
CA ARG A 255 14.75 1.35 26.39
C ARG A 255 14.52 1.18 24.89
N VAL A 256 14.28 -0.06 24.49
CA VAL A 256 13.86 -0.42 23.13
C VAL A 256 12.66 -1.35 23.23
N ALA A 257 11.56 -1.01 22.55
CA ALA A 257 10.39 -1.87 22.46
C ALA A 257 10.21 -2.34 21.01
N ILE A 258 9.78 -3.60 20.85
CA ILE A 258 9.43 -4.18 19.56
C ILE A 258 8.09 -4.88 19.63
N LEU A 259 7.40 -4.93 18.49
CA LEU A 259 6.17 -5.69 18.34
C LEU A 259 6.32 -6.72 17.22
N GLU A 260 6.27 -8.00 17.60
CA GLU A 260 6.46 -9.14 16.72
C GLU A 260 5.14 -9.83 16.37
N TYR A 261 5.08 -10.35 15.15
CA TYR A 261 3.94 -11.07 14.60
C TYR A 261 4.41 -12.30 13.85
N ALA A 262 3.69 -13.42 13.98
CA ALA A 262 4.02 -14.59 13.17
C ALA A 262 3.59 -14.38 11.71
N VAL A 263 4.38 -14.95 10.81
CA VAL A 263 4.19 -14.88 9.36
C VAL A 263 4.49 -16.22 8.73
N LYS A 264 4.00 -16.43 7.52
CA LYS A 264 4.32 -17.61 6.72
C LYS A 264 4.60 -17.18 5.28
N ILE A 265 5.65 -17.73 4.67
CA ILE A 265 5.93 -17.56 3.25
C ILE A 265 5.71 -18.88 2.51
N TRP A 266 5.05 -18.81 1.34
CA TRP A 266 4.91 -19.96 0.46
C TRP A 266 6.09 -20.04 -0.49
N VAL A 267 6.75 -21.19 -0.53
CA VAL A 267 7.86 -21.45 -1.44
C VAL A 267 7.37 -22.42 -2.52
N ARG A 268 7.68 -22.10 -3.77
CA ARG A 268 7.51 -22.94 -4.95
C ARG A 268 8.79 -22.91 -5.77
N SER A 269 9.09 -24.03 -6.39
CA SER A 269 10.25 -24.28 -7.25
C SER A 269 10.02 -23.85 -8.70
N GLY A 270 8.80 -23.45 -9.04
CA GLY A 270 8.48 -22.95 -10.38
C GLY A 270 7.11 -22.30 -10.47
N PRO A 271 6.81 -21.73 -11.66
CA PRO A 271 5.68 -20.86 -11.89
C PRO A 271 4.33 -21.54 -11.64
N ALA A 272 3.36 -20.73 -11.23
CA ALA A 272 2.03 -21.23 -10.95
C ALA A 272 1.19 -21.52 -12.21
N ILE A 273 1.46 -20.79 -13.30
CA ILE A 273 0.81 -20.93 -14.60
C ILE A 273 1.84 -20.69 -15.72
N GLY A 274 2.09 -21.67 -16.59
CA GLY A 274 3.04 -21.48 -17.70
C GLY A 274 4.39 -20.94 -17.24
N LYS A 275 4.72 -19.71 -17.66
CA LYS A 275 5.93 -18.97 -17.24
C LYS A 275 5.68 -17.90 -16.16
N TRP A 276 4.44 -17.72 -15.74
CA TRP A 276 4.07 -16.71 -14.76
C TRP A 276 3.92 -17.31 -13.37
N ASP A 277 4.61 -16.66 -12.44
CA ASP A 277 4.49 -16.95 -11.03
C ASP A 277 3.91 -15.71 -10.34
N PRO A 278 2.62 -15.71 -9.98
CA PRO A 278 2.08 -14.63 -9.17
C PRO A 278 2.82 -14.58 -7.84
N PRO A 279 2.81 -13.43 -7.16
CA PRO A 279 3.38 -13.26 -5.82
C PRO A 279 2.59 -14.01 -4.74
N ILE A 280 2.13 -15.24 -4.98
CA ILE A 280 1.70 -16.17 -3.93
C ILE A 280 2.91 -16.55 -3.05
N HIS A 281 4.14 -16.27 -3.48
CA HIS A 281 5.32 -16.19 -2.62
C HIS A 281 5.32 -15.05 -1.59
N ALA A 282 4.24 -14.27 -1.48
CA ALA A 282 4.17 -13.16 -0.56
C ALA A 282 4.26 -13.61 0.90
N LEU A 283 4.79 -12.71 1.72
CA LEU A 283 4.72 -12.79 3.17
C LEU A 283 3.24 -12.78 3.58
N ASN A 284 2.68 -13.93 3.95
CA ASN A 284 1.32 -13.99 4.48
C ASN A 284 1.36 -13.51 5.93
N PHE A 285 0.94 -12.26 6.12
CA PHE A 285 0.71 -11.64 7.40
C PHE A 285 -0.78 -11.28 7.48
N VAL A 286 -1.43 -11.66 8.57
CA VAL A 286 -2.80 -11.24 8.86
C VAL A 286 -2.76 -10.33 10.09
N PRO A 287 -3.24 -9.07 10.02
CA PRO A 287 -3.32 -8.19 11.18
C PRO A 287 -4.39 -8.65 12.20
N GLN A 288 -4.94 -9.86 12.08
CA GLN A 288 -5.93 -10.46 12.98
C GLN A 288 -5.29 -11.43 13.99
N GLN A 289 -4.03 -11.21 14.34
CA GLN A 289 -3.37 -11.91 15.44
C GLN A 289 -2.95 -10.89 16.52
N ARG A 290 -2.76 -11.37 17.74
CA ARG A 290 -2.28 -10.56 18.86
C ARG A 290 -0.77 -10.38 18.72
N GLY A 291 -0.29 -9.14 18.77
CA GLY A 291 1.13 -8.83 18.70
C GLY A 291 1.88 -9.25 19.97
N ARG A 292 3.14 -9.67 19.82
CA ARG A 292 4.06 -9.95 20.93
C ARG A 292 4.90 -8.73 21.21
N LEU A 293 4.62 -8.06 22.31
CA LEU A 293 5.39 -6.93 22.80
C LEU A 293 6.61 -7.44 23.57
N ARG A 294 7.79 -6.94 23.23
CA ARG A 294 9.01 -7.15 24.00
C ARG A 294 9.70 -5.82 24.26
N VAL A 295 10.20 -5.66 25.48
CA VAL A 295 10.91 -4.45 25.90
C VAL A 295 12.27 -4.83 26.46
N PHE A 296 13.30 -4.13 26.02
CA PHE A 296 14.68 -4.36 26.38
C PHE A 296 15.27 -3.13 27.07
N ASN A 297 16.24 -3.36 27.97
CA ASN A 297 17.05 -2.29 28.52
C ASN A 297 18.17 -1.86 27.55
N ALA A 298 19.01 -0.95 28.01
CA ALA A 298 20.12 -0.39 27.25
C ALA A 298 21.11 -1.44 26.70
N ASP A 299 21.24 -2.58 27.38
CA ASP A 299 22.22 -3.64 27.10
C ASP A 299 21.60 -4.85 26.38
N GLY A 300 20.32 -4.76 25.98
CA GLY A 300 19.61 -5.83 25.28
C GLY A 300 19.02 -6.91 26.21
N ARG A 301 19.04 -6.70 27.54
CA ARG A 301 18.32 -7.57 28.48
C ARG A 301 16.82 -7.33 28.36
N GLU A 302 16.07 -8.39 28.10
CA GLU A 302 14.61 -8.37 28.05
C GLU A 302 14.04 -8.09 29.45
N LEU A 303 13.22 -7.05 29.55
CA LEU A 303 12.51 -6.59 30.75
C LEU A 303 11.06 -7.08 30.77
N LEU A 304 10.43 -7.14 29.59
CA LEU A 304 9.04 -7.50 29.38
C LEU A 304 8.89 -8.35 28.12
N ARG A 305 8.01 -9.35 28.20
CA ARG A 305 7.53 -10.15 27.06
C ARG A 305 6.05 -10.48 27.30
N GLU A 306 5.16 -9.80 26.60
CA GLU A 306 3.71 -9.92 26.79
C GLU A 306 2.97 -9.96 25.46
N THR A 307 1.80 -10.58 25.44
CA THR A 307 0.92 -10.56 24.27
C THR A 307 -0.13 -9.47 24.44
N LEU A 308 -0.25 -8.57 23.46
CA LEU A 308 -1.22 -7.47 23.52
C LEU A 308 -2.65 -7.99 23.75
N PRO A 309 -3.54 -7.26 24.45
CA PRO A 309 -4.86 -7.79 24.83
C PRO A 309 -5.76 -8.18 23.65
N GLU A 310 -5.65 -7.49 22.52
CA GLU A 310 -6.46 -7.76 21.32
C GLU A 310 -5.62 -7.99 20.06
N ALA A 311 -6.27 -8.60 19.07
CA ALA A 311 -5.69 -8.78 17.74
C ALA A 311 -5.71 -7.45 16.98
N GLY A 312 -4.63 -7.18 16.24
CA GLY A 312 -4.49 -5.93 15.51
C GLY A 312 -3.03 -5.66 15.14
N LEU A 313 -2.82 -4.74 14.21
CA LEU A 313 -1.50 -4.16 13.96
C LEU A 313 -1.35 -2.92 14.84
N PHE A 314 -0.31 -2.86 15.67
CA PHE A 314 -0.06 -1.73 16.58
C PHE A 314 1.31 -1.09 16.31
N GLU A 315 1.39 0.22 16.56
CA GLU A 315 2.63 0.98 16.68
C GLU A 315 3.01 1.14 18.17
N LEU A 316 4.24 1.59 18.43
CA LEU A 316 4.83 1.69 19.76
C LEU A 316 5.42 3.07 20.05
N GLY A 317 5.45 3.46 21.31
CA GLY A 317 6.14 4.66 21.77
C GLY A 317 6.39 4.67 23.28
N PHE A 318 7.26 5.57 23.72
CA PHE A 318 7.61 5.78 25.13
C PHE A 318 7.30 7.20 25.57
N THR A 319 6.94 7.35 26.84
CA THR A 319 7.02 8.62 27.58
C THR A 319 8.40 8.80 28.21
N ASP A 320 8.65 9.97 28.81
CA ASP A 320 9.92 10.39 29.42
C ASP A 320 10.54 9.38 30.39
N ASP A 321 9.73 8.83 31.28
CA ASP A 321 10.18 7.86 32.28
C ASP A 321 10.67 6.54 31.67
N ALA A 322 10.24 6.25 30.44
CA ALA A 322 10.40 4.97 29.76
C ALA A 322 10.07 3.77 30.66
N ASP A 323 9.24 4.00 31.67
CA ASP A 323 8.72 3.03 32.62
C ASP A 323 7.37 2.47 32.14
N SER A 324 6.76 3.10 31.14
CA SER A 324 5.60 2.61 30.41
C SER A 324 5.86 2.59 28.90
N VAL A 325 5.35 1.56 28.23
CA VAL A 325 5.26 1.53 26.76
C VAL A 325 3.81 1.72 26.32
N TRP A 326 3.61 2.59 25.35
CA TRP A 326 2.32 2.89 24.76
C TRP A 326 2.19 2.13 23.44
N CYS A 327 1.08 1.44 23.25
CA CYS A 327 0.75 0.70 22.04
C CYS A 327 -0.58 1.20 21.50
N TRP A 328 -0.62 1.61 20.23
CA TRP A 328 -1.86 2.09 19.60
C TRP A 328 -2.04 1.45 18.22
N PRO A 329 -3.28 1.29 17.73
CA PRO A 329 -3.52 0.72 16.42
C PRO A 329 -2.78 1.49 15.34
N ALA A 330 -2.09 0.76 14.47
CA ALA A 330 -1.45 1.34 13.30
C ALA A 330 -2.53 1.86 12.33
N ALA A 331 -2.10 2.76 11.44
CA ALA A 331 -2.94 3.29 10.37
C ALA A 331 -2.28 3.04 9.01
N TRP A 332 -3.08 2.66 8.01
CA TRP A 332 -2.66 2.50 6.63
C TRP A 332 -2.38 3.86 6.01
N PHE A 333 -1.20 4.06 5.41
CA PHE A 333 -0.97 5.22 4.56
C PHE A 333 -1.69 5.04 3.22
N ALA A 334 -2.64 5.91 2.94
CA ALA A 334 -3.46 5.85 1.76
C ALA A 334 -3.69 7.28 1.23
N ARG A 335 -2.97 7.72 0.19
CA ARG A 335 -2.88 9.12 -0.26
C ARG A 335 -4.24 9.81 -0.32
N GLY A 336 -4.53 10.62 0.70
CA GLY A 336 -5.77 11.39 0.89
C GLY A 336 -7.09 10.62 0.75
N VAL A 337 -7.17 9.29 0.90
CA VAL A 337 -8.35 8.49 0.55
C VAL A 337 -9.64 8.98 1.23
N ALA A 338 -10.65 9.31 0.42
CA ALA A 338 -11.91 9.89 0.87
C ALA A 338 -11.75 11.21 1.68
N GLY A 339 -10.61 11.89 1.50
CA GLY A 339 -10.12 12.98 2.33
C GLY A 339 -8.89 12.56 3.16
N GLU A 340 -8.98 11.46 3.89
CA GLU A 340 -8.00 11.05 4.90
C GLU A 340 -6.78 10.30 4.33
N PRO A 341 -5.54 10.82 4.49
CA PRO A 341 -4.34 10.12 4.09
C PRO A 341 -4.00 8.87 4.93
N TRP A 342 -4.75 8.60 6.01
CA TRP A 342 -4.39 7.58 7.00
C TRP A 342 -5.59 6.80 7.53
N LEU A 343 -5.87 5.63 6.96
CA LEU A 343 -7.04 4.82 7.33
C LEU A 343 -6.77 3.94 8.56
N PRO A 344 -7.75 3.70 9.45
CA PRO A 344 -7.60 2.76 10.54
C PRO A 344 -7.30 1.37 10.00
N THR A 345 -6.49 0.59 10.71
CA THR A 345 -6.17 -0.78 10.28
C THR A 345 -7.38 -1.71 10.32
N THR A 346 -8.31 -1.47 11.26
CA THR A 346 -9.58 -2.17 11.41
C THR A 346 -10.64 -1.23 11.99
N ALA A 347 -11.92 -1.62 11.89
CA ALA A 347 -13.02 -0.85 12.49
C ALA A 347 -13.01 -0.82 14.03
N THR A 348 -12.25 -1.72 14.68
CA THR A 348 -12.16 -1.81 16.16
C THR A 348 -10.99 -1.02 16.73
N ALA A 349 -10.22 -0.29 15.90
CA ALA A 349 -8.97 0.38 16.23
C ALA A 349 -9.13 1.59 17.19
N ARG A 350 -9.84 1.45 18.32
CA ARG A 350 -10.22 2.54 19.24
C ARG A 350 -9.52 2.51 20.60
N THR A 351 -8.61 1.56 20.83
CA THR A 351 -7.99 1.33 22.14
C THR A 351 -6.50 1.64 22.10
N VAL A 352 -6.01 2.53 22.95
CA VAL A 352 -4.57 2.66 23.27
C VAL A 352 -4.28 1.84 24.51
N TYR A 353 -3.23 1.03 24.47
CA TYR A 353 -2.74 0.30 25.64
C TYR A 353 -1.52 1.00 26.23
N GLN A 354 -1.51 1.18 27.54
CA GLN A 354 -0.35 1.63 28.29
C GLN A 354 0.09 0.47 29.20
N ILE A 355 1.34 0.05 29.06
CA ILE A 355 1.87 -1.13 29.76
C ILE A 355 3.02 -0.68 30.65
N ASP A 356 2.81 -0.73 31.95
CA ASP A 356 3.79 -0.36 32.96
C ASP A 356 4.82 -1.49 33.13
N LEU A 357 6.11 -1.17 32.97
CA LEU A 357 7.19 -2.16 32.96
C LEU A 357 7.51 -2.71 34.35
N LYS A 358 7.21 -1.96 35.42
CA LYS A 358 7.52 -2.35 36.81
C LYS A 358 6.46 -3.29 37.38
N THR A 359 5.21 -2.89 37.25
CA THR A 359 4.02 -3.59 37.76
C THR A 359 3.50 -4.64 36.78
N ARG A 360 3.87 -4.55 35.50
CA ARG A 360 3.37 -5.38 34.39
C ARG A 360 1.85 -5.27 34.21
N THR A 361 1.27 -4.16 34.63
CA THR A 361 -0.15 -3.89 34.44
C THR A 361 -0.39 -3.26 33.07
N THR A 362 -1.54 -3.56 32.48
CA THR A 362 -1.97 -3.00 31.19
C THR A 362 -3.23 -2.16 31.42
N ALA A 363 -3.15 -0.86 31.18
CA ALA A 363 -4.29 0.03 31.11
C ALA A 363 -4.80 0.09 29.66
N ALA A 364 -6.13 0.04 29.49
CA ALA A 364 -6.79 0.16 28.19
C ALA A 364 -7.57 1.47 28.12
N LEU A 365 -7.14 2.36 27.25
CA LEU A 365 -7.71 3.69 27.05
C LEU A 365 -8.57 3.64 25.78
N VAL A 366 -9.89 3.63 25.96
CA VAL A 366 -10.86 3.50 24.86
C VAL A 366 -11.36 4.87 24.44
N PHE A 367 -11.28 5.14 23.13
CA PHE A 367 -11.69 6.40 22.52
C PHE A 367 -13.05 6.27 21.82
N PRO A 368 -13.76 7.40 21.58
CA PRO A 368 -15.08 7.37 20.95
C PRO A 368 -15.09 6.81 19.52
N ASP A 369 -13.98 6.98 18.79
CA ASP A 369 -13.83 6.50 17.41
C ASP A 369 -12.41 5.92 17.19
N ALA A 370 -12.19 5.35 16.00
CA ALA A 370 -10.92 4.78 15.60
C ALA A 370 -9.77 5.80 15.69
N ILE A 371 -8.65 5.34 16.25
CA ILE A 371 -7.43 6.12 16.44
C ILE A 371 -6.78 6.31 15.07
N ALA A 372 -6.56 7.58 14.70
CA ALA A 372 -5.79 7.96 13.51
C ALA A 372 -4.29 8.00 13.82
N HIS A 373 -3.93 8.51 15.00
CA HIS A 373 -2.54 8.59 15.46
C HIS A 373 -2.48 8.78 16.98
N CYS A 374 -1.44 8.24 17.61
CA CYS A 374 -1.07 8.55 18.99
C CYS A 374 0.39 9.00 19.00
N ALA A 375 0.70 9.99 19.84
CA ALA A 375 2.04 10.49 20.05
C ALA A 375 2.30 10.67 21.56
N PRO A 376 2.99 9.72 22.20
CA PRO A 376 3.50 9.89 23.55
C PRO A 376 4.44 11.09 23.64
N ASN A 377 4.36 11.85 24.72
CA ASN A 377 5.21 13.01 24.96
C ASN A 377 6.60 12.54 25.44
N PRO A 378 7.71 12.98 24.81
CA PRO A 378 9.04 12.50 25.14
C PRO A 378 9.58 13.01 26.49
N ALA A 379 8.96 14.03 27.11
CA ALA A 379 9.42 14.67 28.35
C ALA A 379 8.36 14.68 29.48
N HIS A 380 7.15 14.17 29.23
CA HIS A 380 6.07 14.13 30.20
C HIS A 380 5.29 12.81 30.11
N PRO A 381 4.73 12.29 31.23
CA PRO A 381 3.99 11.04 31.26
C PRO A 381 2.55 11.24 30.73
N GLN A 382 2.43 11.57 29.44
CA GLN A 382 1.18 11.87 28.76
C GLN A 382 1.29 11.59 27.25
N ALA A 383 0.16 11.49 26.55
CA ALA A 383 0.11 11.29 25.11
C ALA A 383 -1.00 12.12 24.46
N LEU A 384 -0.76 12.55 23.21
CA LEU A 384 -1.81 13.05 22.34
C LEU A 384 -2.39 11.91 21.50
N VAL A 385 -3.71 11.87 21.38
CA VAL A 385 -4.43 10.87 20.58
C VAL A 385 -5.41 11.58 19.65
N SER A 386 -5.26 11.36 18.35
CA SER A 386 -6.20 11.85 17.35
C SER A 386 -7.11 10.72 16.88
N CYS A 387 -8.40 11.01 16.76
CA CYS A 387 -9.43 10.06 16.35
C CYS A 387 -10.13 10.50 15.06
N TRP A 388 -10.79 9.53 14.43
CA TRP A 388 -11.53 9.68 13.18
C TRP A 388 -12.85 10.47 13.30
N ASP A 389 -13.32 10.69 14.53
CA ASP A 389 -14.39 11.63 14.85
C ASP A 389 -13.96 13.10 14.72
N GLY A 390 -12.70 13.35 14.37
CA GLY A 390 -12.12 14.68 14.20
C GLY A 390 -11.61 15.30 15.49
N HIS A 391 -11.59 14.57 16.61
CA HIS A 391 -11.11 15.07 17.88
C HIS A 391 -9.62 14.75 18.14
N LEU A 392 -9.01 15.60 18.96
CA LEU A 392 -7.68 15.46 19.51
C LEU A 392 -7.77 15.47 21.04
N TYR A 393 -7.27 14.42 21.69
CA TYR A 393 -7.30 14.22 23.13
C TYR A 393 -5.89 14.27 23.71
N LEU A 394 -5.67 15.03 24.77
CA LEU A 394 -4.49 14.90 25.62
C LEU A 394 -4.85 13.99 26.81
N VAL A 395 -4.07 12.94 27.03
CA VAL A 395 -4.32 11.95 28.06
C VAL A 395 -3.09 11.82 28.95
N ASN A 396 -3.29 11.89 30.27
CA ASN A 396 -2.21 11.72 31.25
C ASN A 396 -1.93 10.23 31.53
N ALA A 397 -0.92 9.94 32.35
CA ALA A 397 -0.53 8.57 32.70
C ALA A 397 -1.59 7.77 33.48
N ASP A 398 -2.57 8.42 34.10
CA ASP A 398 -3.70 7.74 34.75
C ASP A 398 -4.81 7.37 33.75
N GLY A 399 -4.66 7.75 32.48
CA GLY A 399 -5.67 7.56 31.45
C GLY A 399 -6.75 8.63 31.41
N ASN A 400 -6.61 9.71 32.19
CA ASN A 400 -7.58 10.80 32.20
C ASN A 400 -7.35 11.76 31.04
N ILE A 401 -8.44 12.11 30.33
CA ILE A 401 -8.42 13.15 29.31
C ILE A 401 -8.29 14.52 29.99
N THR A 402 -7.17 15.20 29.79
CA THR A 402 -6.87 16.52 30.36
C THR A 402 -7.17 17.67 29.40
N ALA A 403 -7.22 17.40 28.09
CA ALA A 403 -7.68 18.34 27.07
C ALA A 403 -8.37 17.61 25.91
N ASN A 404 -9.33 18.28 25.26
CA ASN A 404 -10.08 17.76 24.11
C ASN A 404 -10.36 18.91 23.12
N HIS A 405 -9.92 18.75 21.87
CA HIS A 405 -10.09 19.74 20.81
C HIS A 405 -10.76 19.11 19.59
N ASN A 406 -11.82 19.74 19.08
CA ASN A 406 -12.42 19.36 17.80
C ASN A 406 -11.66 20.03 16.64
N LEU A 407 -10.96 19.22 15.84
CA LEU A 407 -10.24 19.65 14.64
C LEU A 407 -11.03 19.41 13.35
N ALA A 408 -12.23 18.83 13.43
CA ALA A 408 -13.12 18.43 12.34
C ALA A 408 -12.59 17.32 11.42
N ALA A 409 -11.36 16.87 11.63
CA ALA A 409 -10.71 15.82 10.85
C ALA A 409 -9.60 15.16 11.68
N ALA A 410 -9.29 13.90 11.36
CA ALA A 410 -8.18 13.19 11.96
C ALA A 410 -6.84 13.89 11.65
N ALA A 411 -5.86 13.73 12.54
CA ALA A 411 -4.62 14.46 12.50
C ALA A 411 -3.39 13.57 12.72
N ARG A 412 -2.32 13.87 11.99
CA ARG A 412 -0.97 13.41 12.32
C ARG A 412 -0.37 14.31 13.38
N LEU A 413 0.40 13.73 14.28
CA LEU A 413 0.90 14.37 15.50
C LEU A 413 2.42 14.28 15.55
N ALA A 414 3.07 15.30 16.10
CA ALA A 414 4.50 15.28 16.40
C ALA A 414 4.76 16.17 17.62
N TRP A 415 5.52 15.66 18.59
CA TRP A 415 6.04 16.44 19.71
C TRP A 415 7.41 17.04 19.38
N SER A 416 7.71 18.21 19.95
CA SER A 416 9.08 18.70 20.03
C SER A 416 9.93 17.72 20.84
N GLY A 417 11.23 17.67 20.58
CA GLY A 417 12.14 16.72 21.25
C GLY A 417 12.19 16.91 22.78
N ASP A 418 11.94 18.13 23.25
CA ASP A 418 11.84 18.48 24.66
C ASP A 418 10.42 18.35 25.25
N GLY A 419 9.45 17.88 24.45
CA GLY A 419 8.06 17.68 24.87
C GLY A 419 7.27 18.96 25.18
N SER A 420 7.84 20.14 24.96
CA SER A 420 7.25 21.43 25.34
C SER A 420 6.03 21.82 24.48
N PHE A 421 5.95 21.35 23.24
CA PHE A 421 4.79 21.56 22.37
C PHE A 421 4.62 20.44 21.34
N ALA A 422 3.40 20.32 20.83
CA ALA A 422 3.08 19.45 19.72
C ALA A 422 2.51 20.23 18.54
N ILE A 423 2.68 19.67 17.34
CA ILE A 423 1.91 20.05 16.16
C ILE A 423 0.94 18.92 15.85
N ALA A 424 -0.30 19.27 15.50
CA ALA A 424 -1.26 18.37 14.89
C ALA A 424 -1.63 18.90 13.50
N GLY A 425 -1.49 18.06 12.48
CA GLY A 425 -1.83 18.37 11.09
C GLY A 425 -2.94 17.49 10.55
N THR A 426 -4.06 18.07 10.16
CA THR A 426 -5.24 17.36 9.66
C THR A 426 -5.14 17.02 8.18
N SER A 427 -5.96 16.06 7.73
CA SER A 427 -6.14 15.74 6.31
C SER A 427 -6.62 16.92 5.45
N GLU A 428 -7.33 17.87 6.03
CA GLU A 428 -7.79 19.08 5.34
C GLU A 428 -6.74 20.20 5.23
N GLY A 429 -5.51 19.93 5.69
CA GLY A 429 -4.40 20.89 5.68
C GLY A 429 -4.43 21.89 6.83
N LYS A 430 -5.23 21.65 7.88
CA LYS A 430 -5.21 22.47 9.11
C LYS A 430 -4.04 22.03 10.00
N LEU A 431 -3.21 22.97 10.40
CA LEU A 431 -2.16 22.80 11.39
C LEU A 431 -2.58 23.50 12.69
N VAL A 432 -2.37 22.84 13.82
CA VAL A 432 -2.52 23.46 15.14
C VAL A 432 -1.29 23.18 15.99
N ARG A 433 -0.88 24.14 16.79
CA ARG A 433 0.14 23.96 17.83
C ARG A 433 -0.52 23.92 19.19
N LEU A 434 -0.15 22.92 19.99
CA LEU A 434 -0.55 22.79 21.38
C LEU A 434 0.68 22.89 22.28
N ALA A 435 0.58 23.59 23.40
CA ALA A 435 1.56 23.47 24.47
C ALA A 435 1.44 22.09 25.16
N HIS A 436 2.45 21.73 25.97
CA HIS A 436 2.46 20.45 26.68
C HIS A 436 1.23 20.21 27.56
N ASP A 437 0.59 21.25 28.08
CA ASP A 437 -0.63 21.18 28.90
C ASP A 437 -1.93 21.06 28.06
N GLY A 438 -1.79 21.03 26.72
CA GLY A 438 -2.92 20.97 25.79
C GLY A 438 -3.52 22.32 25.44
N ALA A 439 -2.97 23.44 25.91
CA ALA A 439 -3.43 24.77 25.51
C ALA A 439 -3.12 25.02 24.02
N LEU A 440 -4.13 25.44 23.25
CA LEU A 440 -3.96 25.77 21.84
C LEU A 440 -3.21 27.11 21.70
N ALA A 441 -2.03 27.06 21.09
CA ALA A 441 -1.17 28.23 20.90
C ALA A 441 -1.48 28.97 19.60
N TRP A 442 -1.59 28.25 18.48
CA TRP A 442 -1.99 28.83 17.20
C TRP A 442 -2.63 27.77 16.29
N GLN A 443 -3.35 28.26 15.28
CA GLN A 443 -3.90 27.45 14.20
C GLN A 443 -3.65 28.12 12.86
N GLN A 444 -3.40 27.33 11.82
CA GLN A 444 -3.15 27.79 10.48
C GLN A 444 -3.65 26.78 9.46
N ARG A 445 -4.07 27.24 8.29
CA ARG A 445 -4.38 26.38 7.16
C ARG A 445 -3.29 26.50 6.11
N LEU A 446 -2.70 25.37 5.71
CA LEU A 446 -1.95 25.28 4.48
C LEU A 446 -2.98 25.21 3.35
N LEU A 447 -3.02 26.19 2.45
CA LEU A 447 -4.04 26.29 1.40
C LEU A 447 -3.79 25.21 0.32
N PRO A 448 -4.63 24.18 0.16
CA PRO A 448 -4.62 23.38 -1.07
C PRO A 448 -5.34 24.16 -2.19
N ALA A 449 -4.90 24.08 -3.44
CA ALA A 449 -5.78 24.47 -4.54
C ALA A 449 -6.98 23.49 -4.58
N GLU A 450 -8.13 23.96 -5.05
CA GLU A 450 -9.25 23.05 -5.32
C GLU A 450 -8.92 22.14 -6.50
N PRO A 451 -9.34 20.87 -6.49
CA PRO A 451 -9.21 20.00 -7.66
C PRO A 451 -9.85 20.68 -8.87
N PRO A 452 -9.20 20.64 -10.05
CA PRO A 452 -9.84 21.12 -11.26
C PRO A 452 -11.14 20.32 -11.46
N VAL A 453 -12.25 21.04 -11.57
CA VAL A 453 -13.56 20.43 -11.82
C VAL A 453 -13.52 19.77 -13.20
N VAL A 454 -13.89 18.49 -13.28
CA VAL A 454 -14.19 17.86 -14.57
C VAL A 454 -15.52 18.43 -15.04
N THR A 455 -15.46 19.50 -15.83
CA THR A 455 -16.64 20.26 -16.28
C THR A 455 -17.40 19.59 -17.41
N THR A 456 -16.77 18.67 -18.14
CA THR A 456 -17.39 17.95 -19.26
C THR A 456 -17.51 16.46 -18.91
N PRO A 457 -18.74 15.89 -18.93
CA PRO A 457 -18.93 14.46 -18.77
C PRO A 457 -18.13 13.69 -19.85
N PRO A 458 -17.51 12.54 -19.52
CA PRO A 458 -16.89 11.71 -20.55
C PRO A 458 -17.93 11.29 -21.59
N ALA A 459 -17.52 11.22 -22.85
CA ALA A 459 -18.36 10.69 -23.91
C ALA A 459 -18.59 9.18 -23.71
N GLU A 460 -19.73 8.70 -24.20
CA GLU A 460 -19.95 7.26 -24.38
C GLU A 460 -18.85 6.69 -25.27
N ILE A 461 -18.29 5.54 -24.88
CA ILE A 461 -17.20 4.90 -25.65
C ILE A 461 -17.70 4.37 -26.99
N VAL A 462 -18.96 3.93 -27.03
CA VAL A 462 -19.69 3.61 -28.25
C VAL A 462 -21.01 4.36 -28.19
N THR A 463 -21.29 5.18 -29.20
CA THR A 463 -22.51 6.00 -29.28
C THR A 463 -23.78 5.16 -29.06
N GLY A 464 -24.64 5.59 -28.15
CA GLY A 464 -25.91 4.94 -27.81
C GLY A 464 -25.80 3.81 -26.79
N VAL A 465 -24.60 3.56 -26.26
CA VAL A 465 -24.35 2.56 -25.23
C VAL A 465 -23.84 3.29 -23.98
N PRO A 466 -24.54 3.22 -22.83
CA PRO A 466 -24.23 4.02 -21.63
C PRO A 466 -23.03 3.44 -20.85
N ILE A 467 -21.91 3.26 -21.56
CA ILE A 467 -20.63 2.80 -21.05
C ILE A 467 -19.61 3.90 -21.29
N PHE A 468 -18.95 4.29 -20.21
CA PHE A 468 -17.98 5.36 -20.19
C PHE A 468 -16.65 4.82 -19.71
N GLN A 469 -15.55 5.40 -20.18
CA GLN A 469 -14.24 5.10 -19.61
C GLN A 469 -14.12 5.84 -18.26
N GLY A 470 -13.75 5.12 -17.20
CA GLY A 470 -13.50 5.69 -15.87
C GLY A 470 -12.13 6.36 -15.78
N GLY A 471 -11.06 5.64 -16.07
CA GLY A 471 -9.73 6.19 -15.89
C GLY A 471 -8.62 5.36 -16.50
N ARG A 472 -8.45 5.46 -17.83
CA ARG A 472 -7.15 5.24 -18.46
C ARG A 472 -6.47 6.59 -18.54
N ILE A 473 -5.29 6.72 -17.96
CA ILE A 473 -4.51 7.95 -18.11
C ILE A 473 -3.71 7.82 -19.42
N PRO A 474 -4.06 8.56 -20.50
CA PRO A 474 -3.39 8.40 -21.78
C PRO A 474 -1.92 8.76 -21.65
N ARG A 475 -1.05 7.93 -22.23
CA ARG A 475 0.40 8.18 -22.32
C ARG A 475 1.11 8.36 -20.97
N SER A 476 0.70 7.78 -19.83
CA SER A 476 1.50 8.03 -18.59
C SER A 476 1.62 6.97 -17.50
N GLU A 477 0.89 5.85 -17.48
CA GLU A 477 1.13 4.79 -16.47
C GLU A 477 1.24 3.39 -17.11
N HIS A 478 2.45 2.97 -17.52
CA HIS A 478 2.70 1.68 -18.20
C HIS A 478 2.47 0.41 -17.34
N ALA A 479 2.30 0.56 -16.01
CA ALA A 479 1.93 -0.54 -15.10
C ALA A 479 0.48 -0.43 -14.55
N TYR A 480 -0.27 0.59 -14.99
CA TYR A 480 -1.68 0.81 -14.61
C TYR A 480 -2.50 1.20 -15.85
N VAL A 481 -2.36 0.37 -16.88
CA VAL A 481 -2.96 0.59 -18.22
C VAL A 481 -4.34 -0.05 -18.38
N GLY A 482 -4.83 -0.74 -17.34
CA GLY A 482 -6.17 -1.31 -17.27
C GLY A 482 -7.25 -0.25 -17.48
N ASP A 483 -8.11 -0.45 -18.47
CA ASP A 483 -9.29 0.34 -18.69
C ASP A 483 -10.34 0.00 -17.63
N ILE A 484 -10.84 1.04 -16.96
CA ILE A 484 -12.00 0.97 -16.06
C ILE A 484 -13.24 1.29 -16.89
N TRP A 485 -14.24 0.41 -16.88
CA TRP A 485 -15.51 0.66 -17.58
C TRP A 485 -16.61 1.01 -16.58
N ILE A 486 -17.24 2.16 -16.79
CA ILE A 486 -18.40 2.62 -16.00
C ILE A 486 -19.66 2.30 -16.79
N LEU A 487 -20.44 1.31 -16.32
CA LEU A 487 -21.79 1.05 -16.80
C LEU A 487 -22.77 1.90 -15.99
N LYS A 488 -23.37 2.90 -16.64
CA LYS A 488 -24.37 3.75 -15.98
C LYS A 488 -25.73 3.05 -15.95
N THR A 489 -26.27 2.84 -14.75
CA THR A 489 -27.60 2.25 -14.49
C THR A 489 -28.46 3.29 -13.77
N GLY A 490 -28.93 4.30 -14.49
CA GLY A 490 -29.66 5.43 -13.90
C GLY A 490 -28.74 6.40 -13.14
N ARG A 491 -29.00 6.59 -11.83
CA ARG A 491 -28.13 7.37 -10.92
C ARG A 491 -27.07 6.51 -10.21
N ASP A 492 -27.11 5.19 -10.42
CA ASP A 492 -26.10 4.26 -9.94
C ASP A 492 -25.18 3.83 -11.10
N ALA A 493 -24.07 3.17 -10.78
CA ALA A 493 -23.22 2.52 -11.77
C ALA A 493 -22.68 1.16 -11.31
N VAL A 494 -22.43 0.29 -12.29
CA VAL A 494 -21.57 -0.89 -12.15
C VAL A 494 -20.22 -0.56 -12.76
N ILE A 495 -19.15 -0.87 -12.04
CA ILE A 495 -17.79 -0.69 -12.51
C ILE A 495 -17.28 -2.06 -13.00
N VAL A 496 -16.62 -2.12 -14.14
CA VAL A 496 -15.89 -3.31 -14.58
C VAL A 496 -14.40 -3.01 -14.50
N ASP A 497 -13.71 -3.83 -13.71
CA ASP A 497 -12.37 -3.64 -13.18
C ASP A 497 -12.20 -2.35 -12.35
N ALA A 498 -11.43 -2.46 -11.28
CA ALA A 498 -11.16 -1.36 -10.36
C ALA A 498 -10.04 -0.43 -10.84
N GLY A 499 -9.27 -0.83 -11.86
CA GLY A 499 -8.06 -0.15 -12.27
C GLY A 499 -6.94 -0.25 -11.24
N GLY A 500 -5.88 0.52 -11.47
CA GLY A 500 -4.94 0.90 -10.43
C GLY A 500 -5.54 1.87 -9.41
N THR A 501 -4.87 2.03 -8.27
CA THR A 501 -5.23 3.05 -7.27
C THR A 501 -5.21 4.47 -7.86
N SER A 502 -4.34 4.73 -8.84
CA SER A 502 -4.28 5.98 -9.62
C SER A 502 -5.52 6.27 -10.48
N GLY A 503 -6.27 5.24 -10.89
CA GLY A 503 -7.47 5.39 -11.73
C GLY A 503 -8.73 5.78 -10.95
N PHE A 504 -8.76 5.51 -9.63
CA PHE A 504 -9.92 5.77 -8.77
C PHE A 504 -10.26 7.27 -8.74
N ALA A 505 -9.22 8.11 -8.67
CA ALA A 505 -9.24 9.57 -8.72
C ALA A 505 -10.12 10.14 -9.83
N PHE A 506 -9.79 9.73 -11.05
CA PHE A 506 -10.45 10.17 -12.25
C PHE A 506 -11.82 9.53 -12.41
N SER A 507 -11.96 8.27 -12.01
CA SER A 507 -13.22 7.55 -12.10
C SER A 507 -14.29 8.21 -11.25
N GLN A 508 -13.99 8.58 -10.00
CA GLN A 508 -14.94 9.31 -9.14
C GLN A 508 -15.36 10.67 -9.73
N ALA A 509 -14.41 11.44 -10.28
CA ALA A 509 -14.72 12.72 -10.92
C ALA A 509 -15.63 12.54 -12.14
N ARG A 510 -15.37 11.50 -12.95
CA ARG A 510 -16.22 11.15 -14.10
C ARG A 510 -17.60 10.66 -13.68
N LEU A 511 -17.72 9.88 -12.61
CA LEU A 511 -19.02 9.48 -12.04
C LEU A 511 -19.85 10.72 -11.67
N ARG A 512 -19.26 11.69 -10.95
CA ARG A 512 -19.93 12.96 -10.62
C ARG A 512 -20.35 13.74 -11.86
N ALA A 513 -19.46 13.88 -12.83
CA ALA A 513 -19.77 14.58 -14.09
C ALA A 513 -20.89 13.88 -14.89
N LEU A 514 -21.01 12.55 -14.77
CA LEU A 514 -22.08 11.76 -15.38
C LEU A 514 -23.41 11.83 -14.59
N GLY A 515 -23.46 12.53 -13.45
CA GLY A 515 -24.63 12.54 -12.56
C GLY A 515 -24.88 11.20 -11.88
N ILE A 516 -23.83 10.39 -11.68
CA ILE A 516 -23.88 9.14 -10.93
C ILE A 516 -23.58 9.45 -9.46
N GLU A 517 -24.50 9.06 -8.59
CA GLU A 517 -24.42 9.29 -7.14
C GLU A 517 -23.56 8.21 -6.46
N ARG A 518 -23.56 6.99 -6.99
CA ARG A 518 -22.88 5.84 -6.37
C ARG A 518 -22.48 4.77 -7.39
N ALA A 519 -21.29 4.19 -7.21
CA ALA A 519 -20.93 2.91 -7.80
C ALA A 519 -21.38 1.80 -6.84
N THR A 520 -22.26 0.90 -7.28
CA THR A 520 -22.86 -0.12 -6.41
C THR A 520 -22.04 -1.39 -6.36
N HIS A 521 -21.42 -1.76 -7.48
CA HIS A 521 -20.68 -3.01 -7.64
C HIS A 521 -19.43 -2.79 -8.51
N VAL A 522 -18.39 -3.58 -8.24
CA VAL A 522 -17.22 -3.74 -9.11
C VAL A 522 -17.16 -5.19 -9.58
N LEU A 523 -17.20 -5.42 -10.88
CA LEU A 523 -16.99 -6.74 -11.49
C LEU A 523 -15.50 -6.89 -11.81
N HIS A 524 -14.80 -7.84 -11.19
CA HIS A 524 -13.40 -8.13 -11.54
C HIS A 524 -13.28 -9.13 -12.66
N THR A 525 -12.64 -8.74 -13.75
CA THR A 525 -12.20 -9.67 -14.79
C THR A 525 -11.12 -10.58 -14.23
N HIS A 526 -10.14 -10.07 -13.47
CA HIS A 526 -9.08 -10.85 -12.82
C HIS A 526 -8.24 -10.07 -11.80
N SER A 527 -7.32 -10.76 -11.11
CA SER A 527 -6.54 -10.25 -9.98
C SER A 527 -5.28 -9.44 -10.30
N HIS A 528 -5.00 -9.06 -11.54
CA HIS A 528 -3.83 -8.22 -11.81
C HIS A 528 -4.00 -6.81 -11.25
N GLY A 529 -2.89 -6.18 -10.90
CA GLY A 529 -2.86 -4.94 -10.10
C GLY A 529 -3.50 -3.76 -10.82
N ASP A 530 -3.46 -3.75 -12.14
CA ASP A 530 -4.10 -2.76 -12.99
C ASP A 530 -5.58 -3.03 -13.24
N HIS A 531 -6.13 -4.18 -12.81
CA HIS A 531 -7.56 -4.51 -12.89
C HIS A 531 -8.23 -4.57 -11.52
N SER A 532 -7.48 -4.94 -10.48
CA SER A 532 -8.01 -5.15 -9.14
C SER A 532 -7.39 -4.22 -8.10
N GLY A 533 -6.32 -3.49 -8.43
CA GLY A 533 -5.57 -2.72 -7.43
C GLY A 533 -6.42 -1.68 -6.70
N GLY A 534 -7.30 -0.97 -7.40
CA GLY A 534 -8.21 0.01 -6.81
C GLY A 534 -9.38 -0.59 -6.01
N ALA A 535 -9.56 -1.91 -5.95
CA ALA A 535 -10.81 -2.53 -5.51
C ALA A 535 -11.19 -2.22 -4.05
N TYR A 536 -10.21 -2.08 -3.17
CA TYR A 536 -10.50 -1.72 -1.78
C TYR A 536 -11.01 -0.27 -1.66
N LEU A 537 -10.58 0.63 -2.54
CA LEU A 537 -11.06 2.02 -2.58
C LEU A 537 -12.52 2.08 -2.99
N TRP A 538 -12.91 1.28 -4.00
CA TRP A 538 -14.30 1.14 -4.39
C TRP A 538 -15.16 0.56 -3.27
N ARG A 539 -14.63 -0.41 -2.51
CA ARG A 539 -15.31 -0.95 -1.33
C ARG A 539 -15.49 0.08 -0.22
N VAL A 540 -14.45 0.87 0.09
CA VAL A 540 -14.53 1.98 1.05
C VAL A 540 -15.55 3.02 0.60
N ALA A 541 -15.68 3.26 -0.71
CA ALA A 541 -16.73 4.09 -1.28
C ALA A 541 -18.12 3.42 -1.36
N GLY A 542 -18.29 2.23 -0.77
CA GLY A 542 -19.57 1.54 -0.62
C GLY A 542 -19.93 0.54 -1.73
N ALA A 543 -19.04 0.29 -2.69
CA ALA A 543 -19.28 -0.71 -3.74
C ALA A 543 -19.03 -2.15 -3.22
N LYS A 544 -19.76 -3.12 -3.77
CA LYS A 544 -19.54 -4.55 -3.52
C LYS A 544 -18.66 -5.17 -4.59
N ILE A 545 -17.71 -6.01 -4.20
CA ILE A 545 -16.80 -6.69 -5.15
C ILE A 545 -17.40 -8.02 -5.60
N VAL A 546 -17.47 -8.21 -6.91
CA VAL A 546 -17.99 -9.40 -7.59
C VAL A 546 -16.88 -10.07 -8.39
N GLY A 547 -16.76 -11.40 -8.28
CA GLY A 547 -15.77 -12.19 -9.01
C GLY A 547 -15.92 -13.68 -8.74
N PRO A 548 -15.16 -14.55 -9.44
CA PRO A 548 -15.17 -15.98 -9.14
C PRO A 548 -14.59 -16.22 -7.75
N LYS A 549 -15.01 -17.28 -7.07
CA LYS A 549 -14.51 -17.62 -5.72
C LYS A 549 -12.98 -17.69 -5.65
N SER A 550 -12.30 -18.14 -6.72
CA SER A 550 -10.84 -18.20 -6.83
C SER A 550 -10.16 -16.83 -6.77
N GLY A 551 -10.85 -15.75 -7.17
CA GLY A 551 -10.36 -14.38 -7.07
C GLY A 551 -10.09 -13.94 -5.62
N ALA A 552 -10.70 -14.58 -4.62
CA ALA A 552 -10.39 -14.28 -3.23
C ALA A 552 -8.92 -14.57 -2.88
N LEU A 553 -8.31 -15.61 -3.47
CA LEU A 553 -6.93 -16.01 -3.18
C LEU A 553 -5.92 -14.83 -3.29
N PRO A 554 -5.81 -14.14 -4.43
CA PRO A 554 -4.94 -12.99 -4.57
C PRO A 554 -5.48 -11.72 -3.90
N LEU A 555 -6.80 -11.60 -3.67
CA LEU A 555 -7.42 -10.37 -3.15
C LEU A 555 -7.44 -10.27 -1.61
N THR A 556 -7.35 -11.39 -0.87
CA THR A 556 -7.55 -11.39 0.61
C THR A 556 -6.32 -11.77 1.42
N TRP A 557 -5.23 -12.21 0.80
CA TRP A 557 -4.09 -12.80 1.52
C TRP A 557 -2.73 -12.32 1.02
N LEU A 558 -2.70 -11.79 -0.20
CA LEU A 558 -1.55 -11.09 -0.78
C LEU A 558 -1.22 -9.84 0.05
N MET A 559 0.04 -9.43 0.05
CA MET A 559 0.58 -8.54 1.09
C MET A 559 1.56 -7.51 0.53
N PRO A 560 1.64 -6.26 1.07
CA PRO A 560 2.44 -5.18 0.50
C PRO A 560 3.95 -5.30 0.67
N MET A 561 4.54 -6.39 0.19
CA MET A 561 5.98 -6.47 0.06
C MET A 561 6.33 -6.38 -1.42
N LEU A 562 6.73 -5.17 -1.82
CA LEU A 562 7.79 -4.96 -2.81
C LEU A 562 7.41 -5.02 -4.31
N THR A 563 6.11 -5.05 -4.67
CA THR A 563 5.65 -4.78 -6.05
C THR A 563 4.31 -4.05 -6.03
N ASP A 564 3.96 -3.29 -7.07
CA ASP A 564 2.63 -2.67 -7.21
C ASP A 564 1.48 -3.67 -6.99
N TYR A 565 1.67 -4.90 -7.48
CA TYR A 565 0.70 -5.98 -7.40
C TYR A 565 0.34 -6.42 -5.97
N GLY A 566 1.15 -6.09 -4.95
CA GLY A 566 0.93 -6.50 -3.57
C GLY A 566 0.39 -5.43 -2.62
N ILE A 567 0.24 -4.18 -3.06
CA ILE A 567 -0.04 -3.05 -2.14
C ILE A 567 -1.52 -2.88 -1.87
N PHE A 568 -2.21 -3.91 -1.35
CA PHE A 568 -3.65 -3.79 -1.09
C PHE A 568 -4.04 -4.40 0.26
N PRO A 569 -4.85 -3.71 1.08
CA PRO A 569 -5.54 -4.32 2.19
C PRO A 569 -6.29 -5.55 1.68
N PRO A 570 -6.18 -6.69 2.38
CA PRO A 570 -7.09 -7.82 2.22
C PRO A 570 -8.54 -7.38 2.02
N ARG A 571 -9.17 -7.82 0.94
CA ARG A 571 -10.47 -7.33 0.47
C ARG A 571 -11.35 -8.50 0.01
N PRO A 572 -12.27 -9.00 0.85
CA PRO A 572 -13.07 -10.17 0.50
C PRO A 572 -13.97 -9.89 -0.70
N LEU A 573 -14.26 -10.94 -1.47
CA LEU A 573 -15.34 -10.91 -2.45
C LEU A 573 -16.67 -10.81 -1.71
N ASP A 574 -17.48 -9.80 -2.02
CA ASP A 574 -18.81 -9.63 -1.44
C ASP A 574 -19.84 -10.53 -2.14
N LEU A 575 -19.63 -10.79 -3.44
CA LEU A 575 -20.40 -11.74 -4.23
C LEU A 575 -19.44 -12.70 -4.94
N ALA A 576 -19.19 -13.86 -4.32
CA ALA A 576 -18.40 -14.93 -4.91
C ALA A 576 -19.26 -15.74 -5.89
N LEU A 577 -18.90 -15.70 -7.18
CA LEU A 577 -19.59 -16.44 -8.23
C LEU A 577 -19.19 -17.93 -8.17
N PRO A 578 -20.14 -18.87 -8.35
CA PRO A 578 -19.91 -20.32 -8.26
C PRO A 578 -19.26 -20.87 -9.54
N LEU A 579 -18.09 -20.35 -9.89
CA LEU A 579 -17.32 -20.70 -11.07
C LEU A 579 -16.10 -21.52 -10.64
N ALA A 580 -15.92 -22.71 -11.19
CA ALA A 580 -14.90 -23.66 -10.74
C ALA A 580 -14.03 -24.23 -11.86
N ARG A 581 -14.58 -24.42 -13.06
CA ARG A 581 -13.92 -25.03 -14.23
C ARG A 581 -13.95 -24.11 -15.44
N VAL A 582 -12.95 -24.22 -16.32
CA VAL A 582 -13.00 -23.58 -17.64
C VAL A 582 -14.35 -23.87 -18.32
N GLY A 583 -14.99 -22.81 -18.81
CA GLY A 583 -16.26 -22.90 -19.54
C GLY A 583 -17.50 -22.86 -18.65
N ASP A 584 -17.36 -22.89 -17.31
CA ASP A 584 -18.48 -22.67 -16.40
C ASP A 584 -19.13 -21.30 -16.68
N GLU A 585 -20.46 -21.26 -16.64
CA GLU A 585 -21.24 -20.04 -16.79
C GLU A 585 -22.19 -19.87 -15.61
N THR A 586 -22.40 -18.64 -15.17
CA THR A 586 -23.42 -18.33 -14.16
C THR A 586 -24.07 -16.98 -14.44
N ASP A 587 -25.39 -16.93 -14.28
CA ASP A 587 -26.18 -15.71 -14.41
C ASP A 587 -26.29 -15.03 -13.03
N PHE A 588 -26.16 -13.71 -13.02
CA PHE A 588 -26.34 -12.90 -11.82
C PHE A 588 -26.88 -11.51 -12.18
N GLU A 589 -27.43 -10.80 -11.21
CA GLU A 589 -27.98 -9.46 -11.39
C GLU A 589 -27.43 -8.50 -10.35
N VAL A 590 -26.92 -7.35 -10.79
CA VAL A 590 -26.42 -6.29 -9.91
C VAL A 590 -26.85 -4.94 -10.47
N SER A 591 -27.25 -4.02 -9.59
CA SER A 591 -27.71 -2.67 -9.99
C SER A 591 -28.84 -2.70 -11.04
N GLY A 592 -29.70 -3.73 -11.01
CA GLY A 592 -30.77 -3.94 -11.99
C GLY A 592 -30.30 -4.37 -13.39
N GLN A 593 -29.01 -4.63 -13.59
CA GLN A 593 -28.44 -5.14 -14.84
C GLN A 593 -28.11 -6.63 -14.71
N LYS A 594 -28.56 -7.41 -15.69
CA LYS A 594 -28.29 -8.86 -15.76
C LYS A 594 -26.96 -9.12 -16.45
N PHE A 595 -26.16 -10.00 -15.87
CA PHE A 595 -24.88 -10.44 -16.40
C PHE A 595 -24.82 -11.95 -16.44
N ARG A 596 -24.06 -12.46 -17.41
CA ARG A 596 -23.58 -13.85 -17.44
C ARG A 596 -22.07 -13.83 -17.33
N ALA A 597 -21.52 -14.43 -16.29
CA ALA A 597 -20.09 -14.66 -16.19
C ALA A 597 -19.73 -15.97 -16.90
N LEU A 598 -18.60 -15.98 -17.61
CA LEU A 598 -17.98 -17.14 -18.25
C LEU A 598 -16.56 -17.28 -17.70
N PHE A 599 -16.27 -18.41 -17.07
CA PHE A 599 -14.98 -18.64 -16.42
C PHE A 599 -13.96 -19.18 -17.42
N VAL A 600 -12.82 -18.49 -17.53
CA VAL A 600 -11.73 -18.84 -18.47
C VAL A 600 -10.37 -18.66 -17.79
N PRO A 601 -10.11 -19.39 -16.68
CA PRO A 601 -8.83 -19.31 -15.99
C PRO A 601 -7.71 -19.75 -16.93
N GLY A 602 -6.67 -18.93 -17.02
CA GLY A 602 -5.57 -19.11 -17.96
C GLY A 602 -4.57 -17.97 -17.83
N HIS A 603 -4.99 -16.76 -18.17
CA HIS A 603 -4.18 -15.57 -17.92
C HIS A 603 -3.90 -15.35 -16.42
N SER A 604 -4.91 -15.61 -15.61
CA SER A 604 -4.83 -15.74 -14.15
C SER A 604 -5.74 -16.89 -13.71
N PHE A 605 -5.69 -17.27 -12.43
CA PHE A 605 -6.58 -18.30 -11.86
C PHE A 605 -8.05 -17.88 -11.77
N ASP A 606 -8.33 -16.60 -12.00
CA ASP A 606 -9.62 -15.97 -11.75
C ASP A 606 -10.15 -15.21 -12.97
N LEU A 607 -9.52 -15.35 -14.14
CA LEU A 607 -9.98 -14.65 -15.35
C LEU A 607 -11.43 -15.05 -15.70
N THR A 608 -12.28 -14.03 -15.73
CA THR A 608 -13.72 -14.15 -15.95
C THR A 608 -14.17 -13.14 -17.00
N VAL A 609 -14.88 -13.64 -18.01
CA VAL A 609 -15.54 -12.81 -19.03
C VAL A 609 -16.96 -12.49 -18.55
N TYR A 610 -17.36 -11.23 -18.53
CA TYR A 610 -18.74 -10.84 -18.23
C TYR A 610 -19.49 -10.49 -19.50
N LYS A 611 -20.67 -11.05 -19.70
CA LYS A 611 -21.55 -10.81 -20.83
C LYS A 611 -22.82 -10.13 -20.35
N THR A 612 -23.34 -9.19 -21.13
CA THR A 612 -24.60 -8.51 -20.82
C THR A 612 -25.27 -8.00 -22.08
N GLU A 613 -26.59 -7.80 -22.01
CA GLU A 613 -27.34 -7.09 -23.05
C GLU A 613 -27.70 -5.70 -22.53
N LEU A 614 -27.31 -4.67 -23.28
CA LEU A 614 -27.50 -3.27 -22.90
C LEU A 614 -27.73 -2.44 -24.15
N ALA A 615 -28.75 -1.58 -24.12
CA ALA A 615 -29.16 -0.75 -25.27
C ALA A 615 -29.37 -1.56 -26.57
N GLY A 616 -29.91 -2.78 -26.46
CA GLY A 616 -30.14 -3.67 -27.61
C GLY A 616 -28.86 -4.26 -28.23
N LYS A 617 -27.72 -4.19 -27.54
CA LYS A 617 -26.43 -4.74 -27.96
C LYS A 617 -25.96 -5.82 -26.99
N ARG A 618 -25.35 -6.86 -27.54
CA ARG A 618 -24.61 -7.89 -26.80
C ARG A 618 -23.20 -7.39 -26.53
N ILE A 619 -22.88 -7.20 -25.25
CA ILE A 619 -21.63 -6.63 -24.79
C ILE A 619 -20.86 -7.66 -23.98
N ALA A 620 -19.56 -7.79 -24.25
CA ALA A 620 -18.66 -8.63 -23.45
C ALA A 620 -17.51 -7.81 -22.87
N PHE A 621 -17.21 -8.02 -21.58
CA PHE A 621 -16.01 -7.55 -20.90
C PHE A 621 -15.06 -8.73 -20.75
N THR A 622 -13.95 -8.73 -21.47
CA THR A 622 -13.06 -9.90 -21.55
C THR A 622 -11.83 -9.80 -20.67
N GLY A 623 -11.62 -8.64 -20.03
CA GLY A 623 -10.36 -8.33 -19.36
C GLY A 623 -9.19 -8.62 -20.29
N ASP A 624 -8.26 -9.41 -19.78
CA ASP A 624 -6.96 -9.65 -20.39
C ASP A 624 -6.87 -10.99 -21.13
N LEU A 625 -8.01 -11.46 -21.65
CA LEU A 625 -8.11 -12.66 -22.48
C LEU A 625 -7.19 -12.62 -23.71
N GLY A 626 -7.06 -11.45 -24.33
CA GLY A 626 -6.29 -11.24 -25.55
C GLY A 626 -6.46 -9.80 -26.04
N PHE A 627 -5.51 -9.35 -26.86
CA PHE A 627 -5.51 -8.03 -27.49
C PHE A 627 -5.14 -8.17 -28.98
N GLU A 628 -4.56 -7.11 -29.56
CA GLU A 628 -4.06 -7.09 -30.93
C GLU A 628 -2.69 -7.77 -31.08
N ARG A 629 -2.32 -8.05 -32.33
CA ARG A 629 -1.00 -8.56 -32.75
C ARG A 629 -0.63 -9.87 -32.06
N GLU A 630 0.52 -9.92 -31.39
CA GLU A 630 1.09 -11.13 -30.78
C GLU A 630 0.41 -11.51 -29.45
N SER A 631 -0.48 -10.65 -28.92
CA SER A 631 -1.15 -10.90 -27.65
C SER A 631 -2.44 -11.72 -27.83
N ASP A 632 -2.32 -12.94 -28.32
CA ASP A 632 -3.42 -13.92 -28.42
C ASP A 632 -3.66 -14.69 -27.10
N ILE A 633 -4.58 -15.67 -27.09
CA ILE A 633 -4.91 -16.44 -25.87
C ILE A 633 -3.71 -17.27 -25.39
N LEU A 634 -2.89 -17.83 -26.28
CA LEU A 634 -1.71 -18.60 -25.89
C LEU A 634 -0.67 -17.70 -25.21
N HIS A 635 -0.41 -16.53 -25.80
CA HIS A 635 0.46 -15.53 -25.19
C HIS A 635 -0.05 -15.10 -23.80
N ARG A 636 -1.36 -14.83 -23.66
CA ARG A 636 -1.96 -14.43 -22.38
C ARG A 636 -1.99 -15.57 -21.36
N CYS A 637 -2.05 -16.83 -21.80
CA CYS A 637 -1.82 -18.01 -20.95
C CYS A 637 -0.33 -18.30 -20.73
N TRP A 638 0.54 -17.29 -20.85
CA TRP A 638 1.97 -17.38 -20.54
C TRP A 638 2.70 -18.45 -21.37
N THR A 639 2.29 -18.60 -22.62
CA THR A 639 2.77 -19.60 -23.59
C THR A 639 2.50 -21.06 -23.18
N ASP A 640 1.58 -21.29 -22.24
CA ASP A 640 1.15 -22.63 -21.82
C ASP A 640 0.02 -23.13 -22.71
N ALA A 641 0.37 -24.01 -23.66
CA ALA A 641 -0.58 -24.58 -24.61
C ALA A 641 -1.66 -25.43 -23.94
N ALA A 642 -1.36 -26.07 -22.80
CA ALA A 642 -2.33 -26.89 -22.08
C ALA A 642 -3.45 -26.05 -21.44
N LYS A 643 -3.15 -24.84 -20.90
CA LYS A 643 -4.19 -23.89 -20.43
C LYS A 643 -4.95 -23.27 -21.60
N ALA A 644 -4.22 -22.87 -22.64
CA ALA A 644 -4.77 -22.09 -23.72
C ALA A 644 -5.84 -22.87 -24.50
N ARG A 645 -5.68 -24.19 -24.68
CA ARG A 645 -6.63 -25.03 -25.45
C ARG A 645 -8.06 -25.05 -24.87
N PRO A 646 -8.28 -25.37 -23.58
CA PRO A 646 -9.59 -25.26 -22.97
C PRO A 646 -10.19 -23.84 -23.05
N VAL A 647 -9.37 -22.80 -22.87
CA VAL A 647 -9.82 -21.41 -22.98
C VAL A 647 -10.28 -21.10 -24.41
N VAL A 648 -9.48 -21.44 -25.43
CA VAL A 648 -9.84 -21.29 -26.85
C VAL A 648 -11.16 -22.01 -27.15
N HIS A 649 -11.33 -23.23 -26.67
CA HIS A 649 -12.56 -23.99 -26.85
C HIS A 649 -13.77 -23.30 -26.19
N ALA A 650 -13.65 -22.86 -24.93
CA ALA A 650 -14.71 -22.15 -24.22
C ALA A 650 -15.09 -20.83 -24.91
N ILE A 651 -14.10 -20.06 -25.39
CA ILE A 651 -14.35 -18.81 -26.12
C ILE A 651 -15.07 -19.09 -27.45
N ARG A 652 -14.68 -20.14 -28.19
CA ARG A 652 -15.33 -20.54 -29.44
C ARG A 652 -16.79 -20.97 -29.22
N GLU A 653 -17.05 -21.81 -28.23
CA GLU A 653 -18.39 -22.35 -27.96
C GLU A 653 -19.35 -21.39 -27.24
N LYS A 654 -18.82 -20.48 -26.41
CA LYS A 654 -19.65 -19.69 -25.48
C LYS A 654 -19.64 -18.19 -25.73
N LEU A 655 -18.53 -17.63 -26.25
CA LEU A 655 -18.43 -16.21 -26.56
C LEU A 655 -18.67 -15.96 -28.05
N LEU A 656 -17.94 -16.63 -28.95
CA LEU A 656 -18.13 -16.47 -30.39
C LEU A 656 -19.53 -16.92 -30.83
N ALA A 657 -20.02 -18.05 -30.35
CA ALA A 657 -21.38 -18.51 -30.65
C ALA A 657 -22.46 -17.53 -30.18
N TRP A 658 -22.21 -16.79 -29.09
CA TRP A 658 -23.10 -15.74 -28.59
C TRP A 658 -23.04 -14.45 -29.43
N LYS A 659 -22.04 -14.31 -30.31
CA LYS A 659 -21.86 -13.21 -31.28
C LYS A 659 -21.90 -11.81 -30.62
N PRO A 660 -20.95 -11.46 -29.76
CA PRO A 660 -20.92 -10.14 -29.13
C PRO A 660 -20.91 -9.04 -30.21
N ASP A 661 -21.73 -8.01 -30.04
CA ASP A 661 -21.70 -6.85 -30.91
C ASP A 661 -20.48 -5.99 -30.58
N ILE A 662 -20.16 -5.85 -29.28
CA ILE A 662 -19.06 -5.02 -28.80
C ILE A 662 -18.26 -5.80 -27.75
N VAL A 663 -16.94 -5.73 -27.81
CA VAL A 663 -16.04 -6.27 -26.78
C VAL A 663 -15.25 -5.15 -26.12
N PHE A 664 -15.34 -5.06 -24.80
CA PHE A 664 -14.50 -4.23 -23.96
C PHE A 664 -13.39 -5.12 -23.37
N THR A 665 -12.15 -4.90 -23.80
CA THR A 665 -10.99 -5.59 -23.25
C THR A 665 -10.44 -4.84 -22.04
N GLY A 666 -9.47 -5.43 -21.37
CA GLY A 666 -8.69 -4.75 -20.33
C GLY A 666 -7.90 -3.54 -20.82
N HIS A 667 -7.66 -3.40 -22.12
CA HIS A 667 -6.88 -2.28 -22.69
C HIS A 667 -7.49 -1.69 -23.98
N GLY A 668 -8.81 -1.63 -24.04
CA GLY A 668 -9.53 -0.83 -25.03
C GLY A 668 -10.82 -1.50 -25.51
N VAL A 669 -11.53 -0.80 -26.38
CA VAL A 669 -12.80 -1.27 -26.95
C VAL A 669 -12.63 -1.85 -28.36
N ARG A 670 -13.46 -2.82 -28.73
CA ARG A 670 -13.58 -3.42 -30.06
C ARG A 670 -15.04 -3.31 -30.50
N PRO A 671 -15.38 -2.29 -31.30
CA PRO A 671 -16.76 -2.05 -31.75
C PRO A 671 -17.34 -3.14 -32.64
N ASN A 672 -16.50 -3.93 -33.32
CA ASN A 672 -16.88 -5.13 -34.07
C ASN A 672 -16.53 -6.37 -33.24
N GLY A 673 -17.30 -6.65 -32.20
CA GLY A 673 -16.97 -7.65 -31.19
C GLY A 673 -16.79 -9.06 -31.77
N THR A 674 -17.73 -9.51 -32.62
CA THR A 674 -17.71 -10.87 -33.19
C THR A 674 -16.48 -11.08 -34.08
N GLU A 675 -16.22 -10.15 -35.01
CA GLU A 675 -15.06 -10.18 -35.90
C GLU A 675 -13.74 -10.22 -35.11
N TRP A 676 -13.66 -9.44 -34.02
CA TRP A 676 -12.49 -9.46 -33.15
C TRP A 676 -12.29 -10.81 -32.45
N VAL A 677 -13.36 -11.45 -31.97
CA VAL A 677 -13.28 -12.78 -31.35
C VAL A 677 -12.86 -13.83 -32.38
N GLU A 678 -13.35 -13.76 -33.61
CA GLU A 678 -12.94 -14.64 -34.72
C GLU A 678 -11.44 -14.51 -35.01
N ASP A 679 -10.93 -13.28 -35.11
CA ASP A 679 -9.49 -13.02 -35.30
C ASP A 679 -8.65 -13.54 -34.13
N LEU A 680 -9.09 -13.27 -32.88
CA LEU A 680 -8.39 -13.74 -31.69
C LEU A 680 -8.27 -15.27 -31.65
N LEU A 681 -9.37 -15.98 -31.95
CA LEU A 681 -9.37 -17.44 -32.01
C LEU A 681 -8.45 -17.94 -33.12
N ARG A 682 -8.55 -17.39 -34.33
CA ARG A 682 -7.70 -17.76 -35.46
C ARG A 682 -6.21 -17.63 -35.12
N ARG A 683 -5.78 -16.48 -34.58
CA ARG A 683 -4.39 -16.26 -34.16
C ARG A 683 -3.96 -17.23 -33.06
N SER A 684 -4.81 -17.46 -32.07
CA SER A 684 -4.52 -18.40 -30.98
C SER A 684 -4.35 -19.83 -31.49
N GLU A 685 -5.20 -20.26 -32.43
CA GLU A 685 -5.17 -21.58 -33.06
C GLU A 685 -3.93 -21.74 -33.96
N GLU A 686 -3.51 -20.69 -34.67
CA GLU A 686 -2.24 -20.64 -35.41
C GLU A 686 -1.01 -20.74 -34.48
N SER A 687 -1.01 -20.01 -33.36
CA SER A 687 0.07 -20.05 -32.37
C SER A 687 0.16 -21.41 -31.67
N LEU A 688 -0.97 -22.04 -31.35
CA LEU A 688 -1.03 -23.40 -30.82
C LEU A 688 -0.48 -24.42 -31.83
N ALA A 689 -0.84 -24.31 -33.12
CA ALA A 689 -0.31 -25.20 -34.15
C ALA A 689 1.22 -25.04 -34.33
N LYS A 690 1.75 -23.81 -34.20
CA LYS A 690 3.20 -23.57 -34.19
C LYS A 690 3.89 -24.18 -32.98
N ALA A 691 3.29 -24.08 -31.80
CA ALA A 691 3.81 -24.72 -30.58
C ALA A 691 3.87 -26.26 -30.74
N ASP A 692 2.81 -26.88 -31.28
CA ASP A 692 2.78 -28.31 -31.57
C ASP A 692 3.89 -28.74 -32.54
N ALA A 693 4.16 -27.93 -33.56
CA ALA A 693 5.22 -28.20 -34.53
C ALA A 693 6.62 -28.06 -33.91
N ALA A 694 6.79 -27.16 -32.92
CA ALA A 694 8.04 -26.99 -32.20
C ALA A 694 8.33 -28.15 -31.24
N GLU A 695 7.32 -28.66 -30.53
CA GLU A 695 7.45 -29.82 -29.63
C GLU A 695 7.73 -31.13 -30.38
N ARG A 696 7.37 -31.22 -31.66
CA ARG A 696 7.63 -32.39 -32.52
C ARG A 696 9.00 -32.38 -33.19
N LYS A 697 9.79 -31.31 -33.07
CA LYS A 697 11.18 -31.29 -33.55
C LYS A 697 12.09 -31.91 -32.46
N PRO A 698 12.87 -32.95 -32.80
CA PRO A 698 13.68 -33.70 -31.84
C PRO A 698 14.78 -32.87 -31.17
#